data_AF-A0A7Y7PAJ0-F1
#
_entry.id   AF-A0A7Y7PAJ0-F1
#
_cell.length_a   1.000
_cell.length_b   1.000
_cell.length_c   1.000
_cell.angle_alpha   90.00
_cell.angle_beta   90.00
_cell.angle_gamma   90.00
#
_symmetry.space_group_name_H-M   'P 1'
#
loop_
_entity.id
_entity.type
_entity.pdbx_description
1 polymer ?
#
loop_
_entity_poly.entity_id
_entity_poly.type
_entity_poly.pdbx_seq_one_letter_code
_entity_poly.pdbx_strand_id
1 'polypeptide(L)'
;MKKSFLCLALILSLLSMLNAQCLISVPDTLYIHCGESKQLQASTNPGSVASHTTNSLNQINFYDPDHGFIVGDSGTILRSTDNGQNWALTTFLNDENWESVNFSSPGIGYIVSGSGKIAKTIDGGVNWSIIYDNPAEHFNRVKFINPFTGFVIGRYGRILKTTDGGINWNPVESGTFSSLNDIVFVNGVKGFIAGDHDIMQNMGILLITLDGGDTWTNSPAAQSSYPFNLRLAFANENTGYLQTDSYLFKTLDGGATWNQTSIFGSNGFALWNDSTGFLCDYSGLAKFTHYGDDLEFIGDNWMDKYTDVACPDNKTVLYISDEGKIYAYRPVFESYHWEPSTGLNADNIANPVASPDKTTTYEVTAQLANGSTCSDSVTVMITPNFYWPELCIVTVDSATSHNRIIWNKPLLNTADSVYLLKEGNVSGQFTRLGSFPASLPGEYIDDQSDPIIKSESYAISVLDKCSQEYQGDSHSTMHLSINQGVGTTWNLIWQEYSGTLVYTYNIYRGINAGSLQLIASVSGSVNQYSDLNAPPGDVYYLIEAILDADCSGSKSQASSFSNIARNQASPHGIADDNLAVFSIGNNPVNEVFTLQTDKSCEIRKVSLMSVNCKIISEWGNPGELTFDISSVPSGIYLLKIDTKGNQSFMRKLVKL
;
A
#
# COMPACT_ATOMS: atom_id res chain seq x y z
N MET A 1 54.57 3.06 27.87
CA MET A 1 54.20 3.46 26.49
C MET A 1 52.87 2.78 26.12
N LYS A 2 51.86 3.61 25.78
CA LYS A 2 50.58 3.42 25.07
C LYS A 2 50.00 1.98 24.93
N LYS A 3 48.93 1.66 25.69
CA LYS A 3 47.47 1.52 25.33
C LYS A 3 47.17 0.35 24.38
N SER A 4 46.70 -0.84 24.82
CA SER A 4 45.44 -1.25 25.49
C SER A 4 44.17 -1.15 24.61
N PHE A 5 43.67 -2.29 24.16
CA PHE A 5 42.28 -2.56 23.80
C PHE A 5 41.84 -3.78 24.63
N LEU A 6 40.95 -3.56 25.59
CA LEU A 6 40.27 -4.63 26.32
C LEU A 6 38.76 -4.33 26.31
N CYS A 7 38.02 -5.37 25.98
CA CYS A 7 36.57 -5.44 25.98
C CYS A 7 36.04 -5.66 27.42
N LEU A 8 34.81 -5.19 27.65
CA LEU A 8 33.88 -5.44 28.75
C LEU A 8 34.00 -4.65 30.08
N ALA A 9 32.96 -3.85 30.37
CA ALA A 9 32.30 -3.82 31.69
C ALA A 9 30.88 -3.21 31.56
N LEU A 10 29.87 -3.98 31.97
CA LEU A 10 28.52 -3.51 32.30
C LEU A 10 28.57 -2.59 33.53
N ILE A 11 27.72 -1.56 33.56
CA ILE A 11 27.05 -1.12 34.79
C ILE A 11 25.54 -1.28 34.54
N LEU A 12 24.95 -2.25 35.25
CA LEU A 12 23.55 -2.22 35.65
C LEU A 12 23.35 -1.01 36.57
N SER A 13 22.39 -0.14 36.28
CA SER A 13 21.53 0.42 37.32
C SER A 13 20.10 -0.04 37.04
N LEU A 14 19.75 -1.19 37.59
CA LEU A 14 18.37 -1.65 37.75
C LEU A 14 17.82 -1.01 39.04
N LEU A 15 16.64 -0.42 38.92
CA LEU A 15 15.77 0.19 39.94
C LEU A 15 16.19 1.53 40.56
N SER A 16 15.78 2.62 39.91
CA SER A 16 14.63 3.36 40.46
C SER A 16 13.45 3.19 39.50
N MET A 17 12.56 2.26 39.80
CA MET A 17 11.20 2.34 39.27
C MET A 17 10.61 3.65 39.77
N LEU A 18 10.18 4.52 38.86
CA LEU A 18 8.92 5.26 38.94
C LEU A 18 8.74 6.05 37.63
N ASN A 19 7.91 5.47 36.76
CA ASN A 19 7.11 6.10 35.70
C ASN A 19 7.83 6.99 34.68
N ALA A 20 8.43 6.38 33.67
CA ALA A 20 8.48 6.95 32.33
C ALA A 20 8.48 5.78 31.33
N GLN A 21 7.31 5.46 30.78
CA GLN A 21 7.15 4.50 29.69
C GLN A 21 6.77 5.30 28.44
N CYS A 22 7.66 5.38 27.46
CA CYS A 22 7.37 5.30 26.02
C CYS A 22 8.70 5.24 25.25
N LEU A 23 8.79 4.31 24.32
CA LEU A 23 9.88 4.20 23.36
C LEU A 23 9.74 5.28 22.28
N ILE A 24 10.88 5.75 21.81
CA ILE A 24 11.06 6.82 20.82
C ILE A 24 10.63 6.32 19.45
N SER A 25 9.66 6.99 18.81
CA SER A 25 9.58 7.04 17.35
C SER A 25 9.88 8.48 16.94
N VAL A 26 11.06 8.71 16.37
CA VAL A 26 11.40 9.98 15.74
C VAL A 26 10.70 9.96 14.37
N PRO A 27 9.84 10.91 14.00
CA PRO A 27 9.65 11.20 12.59
C PRO A 27 11.00 11.72 12.09
N ASP A 28 11.55 11.08 11.06
CA ASP A 28 12.83 11.44 10.48
C ASP A 28 12.91 12.96 10.26
N THR A 29 13.90 13.56 10.93
CA THR A 29 14.40 14.92 10.74
C THR A 29 13.41 16.07 10.94
N LEU A 30 13.77 16.92 11.90
CA LEU A 30 13.33 18.29 12.03
C LEU A 30 13.68 19.10 10.78
N TYR A 31 12.68 19.71 10.13
CA TYR A 31 12.89 20.63 9.02
C TYR A 31 12.94 22.07 9.55
N ILE A 32 13.69 22.92 8.85
CA ILE A 32 13.69 24.37 9.03
C ILE A 32 13.25 25.01 7.70
N HIS A 33 11.95 25.20 7.52
CA HIS A 33 11.31 26.04 6.52
C HIS A 33 11.49 27.52 6.87
N CYS A 34 12.21 28.25 6.03
CA CYS A 34 12.11 29.71 6.06
C CYS A 34 10.76 30.12 5.46
N GLY A 35 9.79 30.53 6.28
CA GLY A 35 8.48 31.00 5.83
C GLY A 35 8.13 32.43 6.27
N GLU A 36 7.53 33.18 5.35
CA GLU A 36 6.60 34.31 5.56
C GLU A 36 7.12 35.59 6.27
N SER A 37 8.27 36.12 5.89
CA SER A 37 8.43 37.55 5.53
C SER A 37 9.90 37.94 5.46
N LYS A 38 10.25 38.55 4.31
CA LYS A 38 11.52 39.23 4.00
C LYS A 38 12.61 38.32 3.44
N GLN A 39 12.55 38.21 2.10
CA GLN A 39 13.65 38.27 1.15
C GLN A 39 15.02 37.88 1.73
N LEU A 40 15.48 36.67 1.41
CA LEU A 40 16.89 36.36 1.43
C LEU A 40 17.57 37.30 0.42
N GLN A 41 18.23 38.34 0.91
CA GLN A 41 19.31 39.01 0.18
C GLN A 41 20.60 38.62 0.87
N ALA A 42 21.02 37.38 0.65
CA ALA A 42 22.39 36.97 0.91
C ALA A 42 22.97 36.46 -0.40
N SER A 43 23.61 37.38 -1.14
CA SER A 43 24.44 37.06 -2.30
C SER A 43 25.71 36.30 -1.85
N THR A 44 25.55 35.09 -1.32
CA THR A 44 26.67 34.15 -1.23
C THR A 44 26.77 33.47 -2.58
N ASN A 45 27.75 33.88 -3.39
CA ASN A 45 28.04 33.18 -4.64
C ASN A 45 28.19 31.68 -4.35
N PRO A 46 27.50 30.81 -5.08
CA PRO A 46 27.63 29.36 -4.91
C PRO A 46 29.09 28.93 -5.02
N GLY A 47 29.51 28.02 -4.13
CA GLY A 47 30.88 27.52 -4.11
C GLY A 47 31.11 26.56 -5.29
N SER A 48 32.23 26.68 -5.99
CA SER A 48 32.63 25.72 -7.02
C SER A 48 33.05 24.39 -6.39
N VAL A 49 32.55 23.29 -6.93
CA VAL A 49 32.96 21.92 -6.58
C VAL A 49 33.79 21.35 -7.74
N ALA A 50 34.87 20.64 -7.44
CA ALA A 50 35.72 20.06 -8.46
C ALA A 50 35.01 18.90 -9.18
N SER A 51 34.85 19.02 -10.50
CA SER A 51 34.34 17.97 -11.39
C SER A 51 35.46 17.07 -11.96
N HIS A 52 36.68 17.59 -12.00
CA HIS A 52 37.84 16.97 -12.65
C HIS A 52 37.72 16.78 -14.17
N THR A 53 36.78 17.46 -14.83
CA THR A 53 36.58 17.43 -16.28
C THR A 53 36.26 18.82 -16.84
N THR A 54 36.41 18.99 -18.15
CA THR A 54 35.93 20.16 -18.92
C THR A 54 34.83 19.78 -19.90
N ASN A 55 34.44 18.51 -19.95
CA ASN A 55 33.39 18.02 -20.83
C ASN A 55 32.02 18.50 -20.32
N SER A 56 31.09 18.71 -21.24
CA SER A 56 29.71 19.11 -20.90
C SER A 56 29.05 18.07 -20.00
N LEU A 57 28.42 18.55 -18.93
CA LEU A 57 27.64 17.72 -18.00
C LEU A 57 26.16 17.88 -18.36
N ASN A 58 25.45 16.77 -18.55
CA ASN A 58 24.12 16.77 -19.15
C ASN A 58 22.99 16.54 -18.13
N GLN A 59 23.21 15.66 -17.14
CA GLN A 59 22.24 15.40 -16.08
C GLN A 59 22.91 15.07 -14.76
N ILE A 60 22.33 15.57 -13.67
CA ILE A 60 22.68 15.19 -12.29
C ILE A 60 21.52 14.42 -11.64
N ASN A 61 21.79 13.27 -11.04
CA ASN A 61 20.78 12.50 -10.33
C ASN A 61 21.31 11.92 -9.02
N PHE A 62 20.49 11.97 -7.99
CA PHE A 62 20.71 11.30 -6.70
C PHE A 62 19.61 10.27 -6.50
N TYR A 63 19.97 9.07 -6.02
CA TYR A 63 19.00 8.05 -5.62
C TYR A 63 18.82 7.96 -4.11
N ASP A 64 19.75 8.53 -3.35
CA ASP A 64 19.64 8.83 -1.93
C ASP A 64 20.46 10.10 -1.63
N PRO A 65 20.38 10.66 -0.41
CA PRO A 65 21.06 11.93 -0.10
C PRO A 65 22.58 11.91 -0.22
N ASP A 66 23.24 10.76 -0.15
CA ASP A 66 24.69 10.68 -0.15
C ASP A 66 25.26 10.27 -1.51
N HIS A 67 24.49 9.54 -2.33
CA HIS A 67 24.96 8.94 -3.56
C HIS A 67 24.38 9.62 -4.81
N GLY A 68 25.27 10.30 -5.52
CA GLY A 68 24.95 11.07 -6.73
C GLY A 68 25.74 10.64 -7.94
N PHE A 69 25.15 10.82 -9.11
CA PHE A 69 25.76 10.56 -10.41
C PHE A 69 25.56 11.76 -11.33
N ILE A 70 26.59 12.11 -12.09
CA ILE A 70 26.51 13.04 -13.21
C ILE A 70 27.00 12.33 -14.45
N VAL A 71 26.28 12.50 -15.55
CA VAL A 71 26.71 12.03 -16.88
C VAL A 71 26.91 13.20 -17.83
N GLY A 72 27.73 12.99 -18.84
CA GLY A 72 28.07 14.03 -19.80
C GLY A 72 28.70 13.51 -21.08
N ASP A 73 29.27 14.44 -21.83
CA ASP A 73 29.89 14.19 -23.12
C ASP A 73 31.20 13.39 -23.00
N SER A 74 31.61 12.77 -24.11
CA SER A 74 32.86 12.01 -24.22
C SER A 74 33.02 10.91 -23.14
N GLY A 75 31.92 10.22 -22.85
CA GLY A 75 31.86 9.11 -21.90
C GLY A 75 31.93 9.52 -20.43
N THR A 76 31.77 10.80 -20.11
CA THR A 76 31.94 11.32 -18.74
C THR A 76 30.91 10.74 -17.79
N ILE A 77 31.39 10.13 -16.70
CA ILE A 77 30.59 9.67 -15.56
C ILE A 77 31.27 10.15 -14.28
N LEU A 78 30.58 10.96 -13.48
CA LEU A 78 31.01 11.36 -12.15
C LEU A 78 30.16 10.63 -11.11
N ARG A 79 30.79 10.17 -10.03
CA ARG A 79 30.12 9.56 -8.89
C ARG A 79 30.49 10.24 -7.58
N SER A 80 29.50 10.54 -6.75
CA SER A 80 29.67 11.00 -5.37
C SER A 80 29.09 9.98 -4.39
N THR A 81 29.66 9.92 -3.19
CA THR A 81 29.20 9.12 -2.04
C THR A 81 29.17 9.94 -0.75
N ASP A 82 29.12 11.26 -0.87
CA ASP A 82 29.24 12.22 0.23
C ASP A 82 28.41 13.49 -0.01
N ASN A 83 27.20 13.32 -0.57
CA ASN A 83 26.25 14.41 -0.84
C ASN A 83 26.79 15.42 -1.87
N GLY A 84 27.53 14.93 -2.87
CA GLY A 84 28.10 15.76 -3.92
C GLY A 84 29.20 16.72 -3.45
N GLN A 85 29.81 16.46 -2.28
CA GLN A 85 30.98 17.22 -1.82
C GLN A 85 32.22 16.89 -2.63
N ASN A 86 32.40 15.62 -2.98
CA ASN A 86 33.47 15.15 -3.83
C ASN A 86 32.92 14.26 -4.95
N TRP A 87 33.55 14.35 -6.13
CA TRP A 87 33.16 13.61 -7.32
C TRP A 87 34.33 12.82 -7.90
N ALA A 88 34.17 11.51 -8.00
CA ALA A 88 35.12 10.64 -8.67
C ALA A 88 34.79 10.55 -10.16
N LEU A 89 35.72 10.98 -11.02
CA LEU A 89 35.59 10.90 -12.47
C LEU A 89 35.99 9.52 -13.00
N THR A 90 35.11 8.93 -13.80
CA THR A 90 35.34 7.76 -14.63
C THR A 90 34.90 8.06 -16.06
N THR A 91 35.41 7.30 -17.03
CA THR A 91 34.97 7.36 -18.42
C THR A 91 34.48 6.01 -18.89
N PHE A 92 33.37 5.99 -19.63
CA PHE A 92 32.81 4.79 -20.24
C PHE A 92 32.34 5.14 -21.65
N LEU A 93 32.97 4.51 -22.65
CA LEU A 93 32.82 4.82 -24.09
C LEU A 93 33.10 6.30 -24.40
N ASN A 94 34.38 6.62 -24.62
CA ASN A 94 34.87 8.00 -24.70
C ASN A 94 34.41 8.77 -25.96
N ASP A 95 33.73 8.08 -26.87
CA ASP A 95 33.10 8.61 -28.09
C ASP A 95 31.59 8.82 -27.94
N GLU A 96 31.02 8.50 -26.78
CA GLU A 96 29.58 8.60 -26.52
C GLU A 96 29.22 9.82 -25.67
N ASN A 97 28.05 10.39 -25.95
CA ASN A 97 27.46 11.44 -25.13
C ASN A 97 26.30 10.85 -24.33
N TRP A 98 26.47 10.82 -23.01
CA TRP A 98 25.44 10.32 -22.09
C TRP A 98 24.51 11.47 -21.71
N GLU A 99 23.23 11.30 -22.01
CA GLU A 99 22.19 12.34 -21.88
C GLU A 99 21.48 12.28 -20.54
N SER A 100 21.30 11.08 -19.99
CA SER A 100 20.54 10.88 -18.76
C SER A 100 21.02 9.68 -17.97
N VAL A 101 20.90 9.78 -16.65
CA VAL A 101 21.22 8.76 -15.66
C VAL A 101 20.06 8.60 -14.68
N ASN A 102 19.72 7.35 -14.37
CA ASN A 102 18.76 7.04 -13.32
C ASN A 102 19.11 5.71 -12.64
N PHE A 103 19.02 5.68 -11.31
CA PHE A 103 19.17 4.47 -10.52
C PHE A 103 17.81 3.97 -10.02
N SER A 104 17.55 2.68 -10.23
CA SER A 104 16.34 2.01 -9.74
C SER A 104 16.53 1.41 -8.34
N SER A 105 17.78 1.24 -7.92
CA SER A 105 18.21 0.83 -6.58
C SER A 105 19.70 1.17 -6.40
N PRO A 106 20.27 1.12 -5.18
CA PRO A 106 21.68 1.51 -4.96
C PRO A 106 22.71 0.76 -5.82
N GLY A 107 22.41 -0.47 -6.24
CA GLY A 107 23.30 -1.25 -7.11
C GLY A 107 23.00 -1.11 -8.60
N ILE A 108 21.76 -0.79 -8.97
CA ILE A 108 21.27 -0.90 -10.35
C ILE A 108 20.96 0.49 -10.90
N GLY A 109 21.68 0.86 -11.95
CA GLY A 109 21.53 2.14 -12.64
C GLY A 109 21.60 2.00 -14.15
N TYR A 110 21.07 3.01 -14.82
CA TYR A 110 20.92 3.06 -16.26
C TYR A 110 21.35 4.42 -16.78
N ILE A 111 22.04 4.42 -17.92
CA ILE A 111 22.40 5.62 -18.67
C ILE A 111 21.97 5.47 -20.12
N VAL A 112 21.59 6.58 -20.75
CA VAL A 112 21.14 6.60 -22.14
C VAL A 112 21.85 7.68 -22.95
N SER A 113 22.01 7.44 -24.24
CA SER A 113 22.69 8.36 -25.16
C SER A 113 21.81 8.82 -26.32
N GLY A 114 22.13 9.99 -26.86
CA GLY A 114 21.53 10.50 -28.09
C GLY A 114 21.88 9.67 -29.35
N SER A 115 22.80 8.72 -29.24
CA SER A 115 23.19 7.75 -30.28
C SER A 115 22.39 6.44 -30.23
N GLY A 116 21.41 6.33 -29.32
CA GLY A 116 20.50 5.18 -29.27
C GLY A 116 21.01 4.01 -28.43
N LYS A 117 21.88 4.27 -27.45
CA LYS A 117 22.38 3.25 -26.51
C LYS A 117 21.71 3.35 -25.15
N ILE A 118 21.53 2.20 -24.51
CA ILE A 118 21.20 2.07 -23.08
C ILE A 118 22.30 1.23 -22.44
N ALA A 119 22.95 1.77 -21.41
CA ALA A 119 23.91 1.03 -20.59
C ALA A 119 23.36 0.80 -19.18
N LYS A 120 23.78 -0.29 -18.56
CA LYS A 120 23.36 -0.71 -17.22
C LYS A 120 24.57 -1.02 -16.35
N THR A 121 24.47 -0.62 -15.09
CA THR A 121 25.33 -1.05 -13.98
C THR A 121 24.55 -1.96 -13.04
N ILE A 122 25.26 -2.89 -12.38
CA ILE A 122 24.73 -3.73 -11.29
C ILE A 122 25.58 -3.62 -10.00
N ASP A 123 26.60 -2.77 -9.99
CA ASP A 123 27.55 -2.59 -8.87
C ASP A 123 27.67 -1.13 -8.42
N GLY A 124 26.60 -0.34 -8.55
CA GLY A 124 26.60 1.05 -8.09
C GLY A 124 27.46 1.98 -8.95
N GLY A 125 27.44 1.75 -10.26
CA GLY A 125 28.11 2.57 -11.27
C GLY A 125 29.63 2.43 -11.30
N VAL A 126 30.19 1.35 -10.74
CA VAL A 126 31.62 1.03 -10.86
C VAL A 126 31.90 0.51 -12.26
N ASN A 127 31.05 -0.37 -12.78
CA ASN A 127 31.14 -0.92 -14.13
C ASN A 127 29.83 -0.76 -14.90
N TRP A 128 29.95 -0.46 -16.18
CA TRP A 128 28.82 -0.27 -17.09
C TRP A 128 28.90 -1.24 -18.26
N SER A 129 27.74 -1.68 -18.74
CA SER A 129 27.61 -2.58 -19.89
C SER A 129 26.48 -2.14 -20.81
N ILE A 130 26.69 -2.19 -22.12
CA ILE A 130 25.64 -1.89 -23.09
C ILE A 130 24.62 -3.04 -23.09
N ILE A 131 23.35 -2.70 -22.87
CA ILE A 131 22.22 -3.64 -22.86
C ILE A 131 21.25 -3.40 -24.03
N TYR A 132 21.36 -2.26 -24.69
CA TYR A 132 20.59 -1.91 -25.89
C TYR A 132 21.43 -1.00 -26.78
N ASP A 133 21.45 -1.25 -28.08
CA ASP A 133 22.18 -0.47 -29.07
C ASP A 133 21.40 -0.45 -30.39
N ASN A 134 20.75 0.69 -30.68
CA ASN A 134 20.06 0.91 -31.94
C ASN A 134 20.33 2.33 -32.43
N PRO A 135 21.26 2.51 -33.39
CA PRO A 135 21.63 3.82 -33.91
C PRO A 135 20.52 4.61 -34.62
N ALA A 136 19.37 4.00 -34.89
CA ALA A 136 18.20 4.68 -35.43
C ALA A 136 17.40 5.44 -34.36
N GLU A 137 17.71 5.23 -33.08
CA GLU A 137 17.03 5.83 -31.93
C GLU A 137 17.87 6.97 -31.36
N HIS A 138 17.20 7.92 -30.70
CA HIS A 138 17.86 9.07 -30.05
C HIS A 138 17.23 9.31 -28.69
N PHE A 139 17.88 8.84 -27.62
CA PHE A 139 17.33 8.90 -26.28
C PHE A 139 17.74 10.17 -25.55
N ASN A 140 16.78 10.80 -24.87
CA ASN A 140 16.97 12.03 -24.11
C ASN A 140 16.88 11.79 -22.60
N ARG A 141 16.03 10.86 -22.14
CA ARG A 141 15.83 10.62 -20.69
C ARG A 141 15.53 9.17 -20.37
N VAL A 142 16.05 8.70 -19.24
CA VAL A 142 15.70 7.40 -18.63
C VAL A 142 15.06 7.61 -17.27
N LYS A 143 14.02 6.84 -16.96
CA LYS A 143 13.35 6.86 -15.66
C LYS A 143 12.84 5.47 -15.30
N PHE A 144 13.31 4.95 -14.17
CA PHE A 144 12.73 3.79 -13.51
C PHE A 144 11.81 4.25 -12.38
N ILE A 145 10.67 3.56 -12.27
CA ILE A 145 9.69 3.78 -11.18
C ILE A 145 9.79 2.71 -10.10
N ASN A 146 10.40 1.57 -10.43
CA ASN A 146 10.78 0.50 -9.53
C ASN A 146 11.92 -0.32 -10.20
N PRO A 147 12.52 -1.31 -9.52
CA PRO A 147 13.63 -2.09 -10.08
C PRO A 147 13.34 -2.84 -11.39
N PHE A 148 12.07 -3.06 -11.74
CA PHE A 148 11.66 -3.84 -12.91
C PHE A 148 11.09 -2.98 -14.03
N THR A 149 10.40 -1.90 -13.69
CA THR A 149 9.67 -1.06 -14.64
C THR A 149 10.39 0.25 -14.88
N GLY A 150 10.75 0.50 -16.15
CA GLY A 150 11.44 1.71 -16.56
C GLY A 150 11.10 2.13 -17.98
N PHE A 151 11.44 3.38 -18.26
CA PHE A 151 11.11 4.08 -19.50
C PHE A 151 12.33 4.78 -20.04
N VAL A 152 12.47 4.77 -21.35
CA VAL A 152 13.39 5.64 -22.09
C VAL A 152 12.59 6.43 -23.09
N ILE A 153 12.77 7.75 -23.07
CA ILE A 153 12.11 8.68 -23.99
C ILE A 153 13.13 9.41 -24.83
N GLY A 154 12.72 9.88 -26.01
CA GLY A 154 13.65 10.44 -26.98
C GLY A 154 13.04 11.30 -28.08
N ARG A 155 13.85 11.59 -29.09
CA ARG A 155 13.43 12.35 -30.29
C ARG A 155 12.39 11.57 -31.09
N TYR A 156 11.66 12.29 -31.96
CA TYR A 156 10.64 11.70 -32.83
C TYR A 156 9.52 10.96 -32.09
N GLY A 157 9.14 11.44 -30.90
CA GLY A 157 8.08 10.86 -30.09
C GLY A 157 8.43 9.49 -29.49
N ARG A 158 9.71 9.12 -29.41
CA ARG A 158 10.09 7.77 -29.03
C ARG A 158 9.86 7.48 -27.56
N ILE A 159 9.15 6.38 -27.28
CA ILE A 159 9.03 5.78 -25.94
C ILE A 159 9.40 4.30 -26.02
N LEU A 160 10.31 3.87 -25.15
CA LEU A 160 10.58 2.46 -24.84
C LEU A 160 10.20 2.19 -23.39
N LYS A 161 9.55 1.04 -23.15
CA LYS A 161 9.19 0.55 -21.81
C LYS A 161 9.82 -0.82 -21.57
N THR A 162 10.33 -1.01 -20.37
CA THR A 162 10.71 -2.33 -19.84
C THR A 162 9.89 -2.65 -18.60
N THR A 163 9.63 -3.94 -18.39
CA THR A 163 8.97 -4.49 -17.18
C THR A 163 9.79 -5.62 -16.55
N ASP A 164 11.01 -5.84 -17.04
CA ASP A 164 11.93 -6.91 -16.60
C ASP A 164 13.32 -6.38 -16.23
N GLY A 165 13.40 -5.10 -15.86
CA GLY A 165 14.64 -4.46 -15.43
C GLY A 165 15.62 -4.23 -16.59
N GLY A 166 15.10 -3.92 -17.79
CA GLY A 166 15.89 -3.60 -18.97
C GLY A 166 16.48 -4.81 -19.69
N ILE A 167 15.94 -6.01 -19.47
CA ILE A 167 16.30 -7.20 -20.28
C ILE A 167 15.66 -7.05 -21.66
N ASN A 168 14.38 -6.65 -21.70
CA ASN A 168 13.66 -6.32 -22.93
C ASN A 168 13.12 -4.89 -22.87
N TRP A 169 13.22 -4.19 -24.00
CA TRP A 169 12.69 -2.85 -24.22
C TRP A 169 11.68 -2.88 -25.35
N ASN A 170 10.43 -2.61 -25.04
CA ASN A 170 9.32 -2.64 -25.99
C ASN A 170 8.91 -1.21 -26.36
N PRO A 171 8.66 -0.92 -27.66
CA PRO A 171 8.18 0.37 -28.08
C PRO A 171 6.75 0.62 -27.59
N VAL A 172 6.47 1.86 -27.17
CA VAL A 172 5.13 2.34 -26.83
C VAL A 172 4.80 3.54 -27.70
N GLU A 173 3.59 3.58 -28.24
CA GLU A 173 3.13 4.70 -29.07
C GLU A 173 2.91 5.95 -28.21
N SER A 174 3.49 7.07 -28.62
CA SER A 174 3.32 8.38 -27.96
C SER A 174 2.18 9.21 -28.56
N GLY A 175 1.78 8.91 -29.79
CA GLY A 175 0.80 9.70 -30.55
C GLY A 175 1.35 11.03 -31.09
N THR A 176 2.66 11.27 -31.04
CA THR A 176 3.32 12.48 -31.56
C THR A 176 4.67 12.14 -32.20
N PHE A 177 5.19 13.05 -33.03
CA PHE A 177 6.55 13.01 -33.57
C PHE A 177 7.47 14.08 -32.96
N SER A 178 6.99 14.88 -32.00
CA SER A 178 7.82 15.86 -31.29
C SER A 178 8.83 15.15 -30.37
N SER A 179 9.96 15.80 -30.09
CA SER A 179 10.92 15.25 -29.12
C SER A 179 10.30 15.20 -27.73
N LEU A 180 10.59 14.14 -26.99
CA LEU A 180 10.20 13.98 -25.59
C LEU A 180 11.42 14.27 -24.72
N ASN A 181 11.28 15.17 -23.76
CA ASN A 181 12.40 15.79 -23.04
C ASN A 181 12.44 15.42 -21.56
N ASP A 182 11.27 15.20 -20.95
CA ASP A 182 11.17 14.87 -19.54
C ASP A 182 10.06 13.84 -19.26
N ILE A 183 10.26 13.03 -18.22
CA ILE A 183 9.31 12.03 -17.76
C ILE A 183 9.32 11.95 -16.24
N VAL A 184 8.13 12.02 -15.66
CA VAL A 184 7.92 11.89 -14.22
C VAL A 184 6.74 10.96 -13.95
N PHE A 185 6.86 10.14 -12.92
CA PHE A 185 5.73 9.39 -12.39
C PHE A 185 5.36 9.94 -11.03
N VAL A 186 4.07 10.18 -10.85
CA VAL A 186 3.48 10.65 -9.60
C VAL A 186 3.30 9.47 -8.65
N ASN A 187 2.90 8.32 -9.19
CA ASN A 187 2.83 7.04 -8.51
C ASN A 187 2.98 5.89 -9.51
N GLY A 188 2.68 4.65 -9.10
CA GLY A 188 2.87 3.46 -9.95
C GLY A 188 2.01 3.41 -11.22
N VAL A 189 0.92 4.20 -11.31
CA VAL A 189 0.00 4.17 -12.46
C VAL A 189 -0.09 5.51 -13.20
N LYS A 190 0.14 6.62 -12.51
CA LYS A 190 0.02 7.97 -13.04
C LYS A 190 1.38 8.58 -13.33
N GLY A 191 1.56 9.06 -14.56
CA GLY A 191 2.80 9.69 -15.00
C GLY A 191 2.57 10.70 -16.12
N PHE A 192 3.57 11.54 -16.34
CA PHE A 192 3.56 12.62 -17.32
C PHE A 192 4.85 12.59 -18.15
N ILE A 193 4.71 12.87 -19.44
CA ILE A 193 5.84 13.13 -20.34
C ILE A 193 5.67 14.53 -20.90
N ALA A 194 6.74 15.30 -20.84
CA ALA A 194 6.86 16.63 -21.42
C ALA A 194 7.73 16.57 -22.67
N GLY A 195 7.31 17.27 -23.73
CA GLY A 195 8.02 17.31 -25.01
C GLY A 195 8.02 18.68 -25.68
N ASP A 196 8.66 18.75 -26.84
CA ASP A 196 8.73 19.95 -27.68
C ASP A 196 7.36 20.35 -28.23
N HIS A 197 7.22 21.62 -28.61
CA HIS A 197 6.05 22.15 -29.30
C HIS A 197 5.80 21.40 -30.62
N ASP A 198 4.60 20.83 -30.77
CA ASP A 198 4.14 20.27 -32.04
C ASP A 198 3.72 21.42 -32.97
N ILE A 199 4.57 21.69 -33.96
CA ILE A 199 4.36 22.76 -34.95
C ILE A 199 3.10 22.51 -35.78
N MET A 200 2.73 21.25 -36.05
CA MET A 200 1.60 20.89 -36.89
C MET A 200 0.27 21.08 -36.14
N GLN A 201 0.26 20.76 -34.84
CA GLN A 201 -0.93 20.89 -33.98
C GLN A 201 -0.99 22.24 -33.24
N ASN A 202 0.09 23.03 -33.33
CA ASN A 202 0.28 24.29 -32.62
C ASN A 202 -0.01 24.16 -31.11
N MET A 203 0.53 23.12 -30.47
CA MET A 203 0.36 22.84 -29.05
C MET A 203 1.65 22.28 -28.44
N GLY A 204 1.89 22.58 -27.16
CA GLY A 204 2.96 21.90 -26.41
C GLY A 204 2.59 20.47 -26.09
N ILE A 205 3.58 19.57 -26.08
CA ILE A 205 3.37 18.16 -25.78
C ILE A 205 3.44 17.93 -24.27
N LEU A 206 2.29 17.59 -23.70
CA LEU A 206 2.17 17.05 -22.35
C LEU A 206 1.34 15.77 -22.43
N LEU A 207 1.99 14.61 -22.36
CA LEU A 207 1.33 13.32 -22.33
C LEU A 207 1.05 12.90 -20.88
N ILE A 208 -0.05 12.18 -20.68
CA ILE A 208 -0.44 11.56 -19.42
C ILE A 208 -0.70 10.08 -19.62
N THR A 209 -0.29 9.29 -18.63
CA THR A 209 -0.68 7.90 -18.43
C THR A 209 -1.47 7.75 -17.12
N LEU A 210 -2.43 6.83 -17.11
CA LEU A 210 -3.15 6.39 -15.91
C LEU A 210 -3.09 4.86 -15.70
N ASP A 211 -2.33 4.15 -16.55
CA ASP A 211 -2.19 2.69 -16.54
C ASP A 211 -0.73 2.23 -16.37
N GLY A 212 0.12 3.08 -15.77
CA GLY A 212 1.53 2.77 -15.56
C GLY A 212 2.36 2.80 -16.85
N GLY A 213 1.94 3.59 -17.84
CA GLY A 213 2.66 3.84 -19.08
C GLY A 213 2.48 2.76 -20.13
N ASP A 214 1.43 1.95 -20.03
CA ASP A 214 1.00 1.04 -21.10
C ASP A 214 0.40 1.84 -22.26
N THR A 215 -0.32 2.93 -21.94
CA THR A 215 -0.80 3.89 -22.93
C THR A 215 -0.51 5.33 -22.53
N TRP A 216 -0.24 6.17 -23.53
CA TRP A 216 -0.02 7.61 -23.36
C TRP A 216 -1.02 8.38 -24.19
N THR A 217 -1.60 9.42 -23.60
CA THR A 217 -2.57 10.30 -24.25
C THR A 217 -2.20 11.75 -24.02
N ASN A 218 -2.56 12.65 -24.93
CA ASN A 218 -2.38 14.08 -24.69
C ASN A 218 -3.23 14.52 -23.50
N SER A 219 -2.60 15.18 -22.53
CA SER A 219 -3.29 15.74 -21.37
C SER A 219 -4.32 16.76 -21.85
N PRO A 220 -5.59 16.68 -21.40
CA PRO A 220 -6.61 17.68 -21.71
C PRO A 220 -6.24 19.08 -21.23
N ALA A 221 -5.33 19.16 -20.26
CA ALA A 221 -4.82 20.42 -19.71
C ALA A 221 -3.64 20.97 -20.52
N ALA A 222 -3.25 20.34 -21.63
CA ALA A 222 -2.31 20.89 -22.60
C ALA A 222 -2.86 22.21 -23.20
N GLN A 223 -2.40 23.35 -22.70
CA GLN A 223 -2.82 24.65 -23.23
C GLN A 223 -2.18 24.89 -24.60
N SER A 224 -2.89 25.59 -25.49
CA SER A 224 -2.52 25.87 -26.90
C SER A 224 -1.33 26.84 -27.07
N SER A 225 -0.46 26.96 -26.07
CA SER A 225 0.59 27.98 -26.03
C SER A 225 1.77 27.64 -25.10
N TYR A 226 1.95 26.39 -24.67
CA TYR A 226 3.15 26.02 -23.92
C TYR A 226 4.39 26.18 -24.84
N PRO A 227 5.33 27.09 -24.52
CA PRO A 227 6.56 27.21 -25.29
C PRO A 227 7.52 26.03 -25.02
N PHE A 228 8.64 26.03 -25.73
CA PHE A 228 9.63 24.95 -25.78
C PHE A 228 10.25 24.58 -24.41
N ASN A 229 10.92 23.42 -24.37
CA ASN A 229 11.68 22.85 -23.23
C ASN A 229 10.87 22.67 -21.94
N LEU A 230 10.00 21.68 -21.95
CA LEU A 230 9.21 21.33 -20.79
C LEU A 230 10.00 20.45 -19.80
N ARG A 231 10.19 20.93 -18.57
CA ARG A 231 10.67 20.15 -17.42
C ARG A 231 9.53 19.90 -16.45
N LEU A 232 9.50 18.72 -15.84
CA LEU A 232 8.44 18.29 -14.95
C LEU A 232 9.01 17.86 -13.60
N ALA A 233 8.37 18.31 -12.52
CA ALA A 233 8.60 17.70 -11.22
C ALA A 233 7.31 17.72 -10.38
N PHE A 234 7.10 16.65 -9.63
CA PHE A 234 6.01 16.54 -8.67
C PHE A 234 6.60 16.42 -7.28
N ALA A 235 6.10 17.22 -6.36
CA ALA A 235 6.49 17.16 -4.96
C ALA A 235 5.70 16.07 -4.22
N ASN A 236 4.43 15.92 -4.59
CA ASN A 236 3.52 14.91 -4.09
C ASN A 236 2.44 14.58 -5.14
N GLU A 237 1.43 13.80 -4.78
CA GLU A 237 0.39 13.36 -5.72
C GLU A 237 -0.49 14.48 -6.31
N ASN A 238 -0.56 15.62 -5.62
CA ASN A 238 -1.42 16.74 -5.96
C ASN A 238 -0.62 17.93 -6.49
N THR A 239 0.55 18.19 -5.89
CA THR A 239 1.38 19.35 -6.16
C THR A 239 2.49 19.01 -7.14
N GLY A 240 2.45 19.67 -8.30
CA GLY A 240 3.42 19.49 -9.36
C GLY A 240 3.64 20.75 -10.17
N TYR A 241 4.72 20.73 -10.92
CA TYR A 241 5.24 21.90 -11.62
C TYR A 241 5.68 21.51 -13.03
N LEU A 242 5.30 22.36 -13.99
CA LEU A 242 5.65 22.26 -15.39
C LEU A 242 6.36 23.56 -15.76
N GLN A 243 7.67 23.46 -15.94
CA GLN A 243 8.52 24.57 -16.31
C GLN A 243 8.68 24.59 -17.83
N THR A 244 8.58 25.77 -18.43
CA THR A 244 8.74 26.02 -19.88
C THR A 244 9.84 27.07 -20.08
N ASP A 245 10.22 27.40 -21.32
CA ASP A 245 11.17 28.50 -21.57
C ASP A 245 10.67 29.89 -21.13
N SER A 246 9.36 30.06 -20.90
CA SER A 246 8.78 31.39 -20.60
C SER A 246 7.90 31.44 -19.36
N TYR A 247 7.49 30.32 -18.81
CA TYR A 247 6.52 30.26 -17.73
C TYR A 247 6.74 29.02 -16.88
N LEU A 248 6.44 29.15 -15.59
CA LEU A 248 6.20 28.03 -14.69
C LEU A 248 4.69 27.86 -14.57
N PHE A 249 4.24 26.62 -14.64
CA PHE A 249 2.87 26.24 -14.36
C PHE A 249 2.83 25.37 -13.12
N LYS A 250 1.82 25.56 -12.27
CA LYS A 250 1.59 24.73 -11.09
C LYS A 250 0.26 23.99 -11.17
N THR A 251 0.27 22.76 -10.69
CA THR A 251 -0.93 21.99 -10.38
C THR A 251 -1.02 21.81 -8.86
N LEU A 252 -2.25 21.84 -8.34
CA LEU A 252 -2.59 21.43 -6.98
C LEU A 252 -3.61 20.27 -6.96
N ASP A 253 -3.95 19.72 -8.13
CA ASP A 253 -4.92 18.65 -8.33
C ASP A 253 -4.33 17.45 -9.11
N GLY A 254 -3.01 17.30 -9.05
CA GLY A 254 -2.28 16.21 -9.68
C GLY A 254 -2.23 16.28 -11.20
N GLY A 255 -2.34 17.47 -11.79
CA GLY A 255 -2.20 17.72 -13.23
C GLY A 255 -3.52 17.67 -13.99
N ALA A 256 -4.66 17.72 -13.29
CA ALA A 256 -5.96 17.92 -13.92
C ALA A 256 -6.11 19.37 -14.40
N THR A 257 -5.54 20.33 -13.67
CA THR A 257 -5.41 21.72 -14.09
C THR A 257 -4.00 22.25 -13.86
N TRP A 258 -3.55 23.13 -14.76
CA TRP A 258 -2.25 23.80 -14.69
C TRP A 258 -2.45 25.30 -14.74
N ASN A 259 -2.09 25.98 -13.65
CA ASN A 259 -2.20 27.42 -13.50
C ASN A 259 -0.84 28.06 -13.75
N GLN A 260 -0.78 29.02 -14.66
CA GLN A 260 0.43 29.79 -14.92
C GLN A 260 0.79 30.64 -13.69
N THR A 261 2.06 30.66 -13.32
CA THR A 261 2.59 31.60 -12.33
C THR A 261 3.44 32.67 -13.05
N SER A 262 4.65 32.94 -12.55
CA SER A 262 5.58 33.93 -13.08
C SER A 262 6.28 33.46 -14.36
N ILE A 263 6.98 34.38 -15.02
CA ILE A 263 7.76 34.13 -16.25
C ILE A 263 9.14 33.60 -15.84
N PHE A 264 9.53 32.45 -16.38
CA PHE A 264 10.81 31.79 -16.09
C PHE A 264 11.36 31.18 -17.36
N GLY A 265 12.66 31.34 -17.62
CA GLY A 265 13.42 30.47 -18.51
C GLY A 265 14.31 29.57 -17.66
N SER A 266 14.42 28.28 -17.97
CA SER A 266 15.39 27.39 -17.30
C SER A 266 15.75 26.17 -18.14
N ASN A 267 16.98 25.70 -17.96
CA ASN A 267 17.48 24.45 -18.54
C ASN A 267 17.31 23.27 -17.55
N GLY A 268 17.45 23.57 -16.26
CA GLY A 268 17.29 22.63 -15.15
C GLY A 268 16.20 23.06 -14.18
N PHE A 269 15.61 22.07 -13.51
CA PHE A 269 14.56 22.26 -12.53
C PHE A 269 14.60 21.16 -11.46
N ALA A 270 14.59 21.56 -10.19
CA ALA A 270 14.52 20.63 -9.06
C ALA A 270 13.63 21.18 -7.95
N LEU A 271 12.92 20.27 -7.27
CA LEU A 271 12.13 20.59 -6.10
C LEU A 271 12.92 20.31 -4.84
N TRP A 272 12.86 21.25 -3.91
CA TRP A 272 13.39 21.09 -2.57
C TRP A 272 12.31 20.59 -1.62
N ASN A 273 11.08 21.06 -1.80
CA ASN A 273 9.88 20.59 -1.12
C ASN A 273 8.63 21.00 -1.92
N ASP A 274 7.45 20.78 -1.35
CA ASP A 274 6.15 21.04 -1.98
C ASP A 274 5.91 22.49 -2.42
N SER A 275 6.58 23.46 -1.80
CA SER A 275 6.37 24.89 -2.03
C SER A 275 7.61 25.64 -2.54
N THR A 276 8.76 24.97 -2.55
CA THR A 276 10.07 25.55 -2.83
C THR A 276 10.83 24.71 -3.84
N GLY A 277 11.42 25.34 -4.84
CA GLY A 277 12.32 24.69 -5.76
C GLY A 277 13.31 25.66 -6.40
N PHE A 278 14.17 25.10 -7.24
CA PHE A 278 15.29 25.77 -7.85
C PHE A 278 15.28 25.56 -9.36
N LEU A 279 15.62 26.62 -10.07
CA LEU A 279 15.71 26.72 -11.51
C LEU A 279 17.12 27.16 -11.85
N CYS A 280 17.72 26.60 -12.89
CA CYS A 280 18.99 27.11 -13.42
C CYS A 280 18.87 27.40 -14.91
N ASP A 281 19.43 28.53 -15.34
CA ASP A 281 19.36 29.01 -16.73
C ASP A 281 20.70 29.62 -17.17
N TYR A 282 20.70 30.56 -18.12
CA TYR A 282 21.92 31.28 -18.54
C TYR A 282 22.31 32.43 -17.61
N SER A 283 21.41 32.83 -16.70
CA SER A 283 21.57 33.98 -15.81
C SER A 283 22.02 33.59 -14.41
N GLY A 284 21.76 32.35 -13.98
CA GLY A 284 22.12 31.92 -12.64
C GLY A 284 21.30 30.74 -12.12
N LEU A 285 21.36 30.60 -10.81
CA LEU A 285 20.41 29.82 -10.03
C LEU A 285 19.30 30.76 -9.57
N ALA A 286 18.05 30.34 -9.67
CA ALA A 286 16.91 31.06 -9.13
C ALA A 286 16.12 30.13 -8.20
N LYS A 287 15.67 30.67 -7.07
CA LYS A 287 14.82 29.98 -6.10
C LYS A 287 13.41 30.55 -6.20
N PHE A 288 12.42 29.67 -6.27
CA PHE A 288 11.04 30.07 -6.09
C PHE A 288 10.47 29.57 -4.76
N THR A 289 9.55 30.34 -4.19
CA THR A 289 8.83 30.01 -2.95
C THR A 289 7.33 30.26 -3.12
N HIS A 290 6.52 29.89 -2.12
CA HIS A 290 5.07 30.06 -2.12
C HIS A 290 4.43 29.49 -3.39
N TYR A 291 4.81 28.26 -3.76
CA TYR A 291 4.29 27.56 -4.94
C TYR A 291 4.58 28.30 -6.26
N GLY A 292 5.71 29.00 -6.36
CA GLY A 292 6.14 29.67 -7.59
C GLY A 292 5.68 31.13 -7.72
N ASP A 293 5.10 31.70 -6.65
CA ASP A 293 4.59 33.07 -6.65
C ASP A 293 5.70 34.10 -6.32
N ASP A 294 6.72 33.69 -5.55
CA ASP A 294 7.88 34.52 -5.22
C ASP A 294 9.16 33.97 -5.87
N LEU A 295 10.03 34.87 -6.35
CA LEU A 295 11.29 34.54 -7.02
C LEU A 295 12.46 35.32 -6.44
N GLU A 296 13.57 34.61 -6.24
CA GLU A 296 14.85 35.12 -5.78
C GLU A 296 15.99 34.62 -6.69
N PHE A 297 16.80 35.52 -7.24
CA PHE A 297 17.98 35.15 -8.03
C PHE A 297 19.20 35.00 -7.10
N ILE A 298 19.86 33.85 -7.21
CA ILE A 298 20.98 33.42 -6.38
C ILE A 298 22.24 33.38 -7.25
N GLY A 299 22.91 34.53 -7.36
CA GLY A 299 24.20 34.70 -8.03
C GLY A 299 24.15 35.36 -9.41
N ASP A 300 25.23 36.05 -9.79
CA ASP A 300 25.34 36.88 -11.00
C ASP A 300 26.39 36.34 -12.02
N ASN A 301 26.39 35.04 -12.31
CA ASN A 301 27.36 34.46 -13.25
C ASN A 301 26.79 34.24 -14.66
N TRP A 302 26.82 35.31 -15.46
CA TRP A 302 26.31 35.40 -16.84
C TRP A 302 27.16 34.67 -17.90
N MET A 303 28.07 33.78 -17.51
CA MET A 303 29.08 33.20 -18.43
C MET A 303 28.92 31.69 -18.67
N ASP A 304 28.30 30.94 -17.76
CA ASP A 304 28.14 29.50 -17.90
C ASP A 304 26.70 29.16 -18.30
N LYS A 305 26.51 28.18 -19.19
CA LYS A 305 25.19 27.61 -19.45
C LYS A 305 24.96 26.44 -18.49
N TYR A 306 24.12 26.67 -17.49
CA TYR A 306 23.71 25.61 -16.57
C TYR A 306 22.78 24.63 -17.29
N THR A 307 23.00 23.33 -17.08
CA THR A 307 22.32 22.25 -17.81
C THR A 307 21.30 21.53 -16.95
N ASP A 308 21.59 21.36 -15.66
CA ASP A 308 20.70 20.68 -14.72
C ASP A 308 20.97 21.10 -13.27
N VAL A 309 20.00 20.83 -12.39
CA VAL A 309 20.05 21.14 -10.96
C VAL A 309 19.46 19.96 -10.17
N ALA A 310 20.04 19.68 -9.00
CA ALA A 310 19.55 18.69 -8.06
C ALA A 310 19.58 19.23 -6.62
N CYS A 311 18.64 18.74 -5.83
CA CYS A 311 18.59 18.95 -4.38
C CYS A 311 18.83 17.59 -3.72
N PRO A 312 20.10 17.14 -3.56
CA PRO A 312 20.42 15.83 -2.99
C PRO A 312 19.89 15.66 -1.56
N ASP A 313 19.95 16.73 -0.78
CA ASP A 313 19.34 16.83 0.52
C ASP A 313 18.55 18.13 0.62
N ASN A 314 17.74 18.24 1.67
CA ASN A 314 17.04 19.47 2.00
C ASN A 314 18.00 20.51 2.62
N LYS A 315 19.29 20.56 2.19
CA LYS A 315 20.35 21.45 2.70
C LYS A 315 21.31 21.98 1.62
N THR A 316 21.40 21.32 0.47
CA THR A 316 22.36 21.60 -0.60
C THR A 316 21.62 21.62 -1.92
N VAL A 317 21.88 22.65 -2.72
CA VAL A 317 21.52 22.67 -4.14
C VAL A 317 22.80 22.50 -4.94
N LEU A 318 22.82 21.53 -5.84
CA LEU A 318 23.90 21.31 -6.79
C LEU A 318 23.40 21.65 -8.19
N TYR A 319 24.19 22.38 -8.97
CA TYR A 319 23.87 22.64 -10.36
C TYR A 319 25.13 22.56 -11.22
N ILE A 320 24.94 22.10 -12.45
CA ILE A 320 26.01 21.68 -13.36
C ILE A 320 25.95 22.50 -14.66
N SER A 321 27.07 22.58 -15.38
CA SER A 321 27.17 23.33 -16.64
C SER A 321 27.72 22.52 -17.81
N ASP A 322 27.51 23.05 -19.00
CA ASP A 322 28.09 22.54 -20.25
C ASP A 322 29.61 22.78 -20.38
N GLU A 323 30.21 23.53 -19.47
CA GLU A 323 31.66 23.72 -19.36
C GLU A 323 32.34 22.74 -18.38
N GLY A 324 31.62 21.73 -17.89
CA GLY A 324 32.18 20.76 -16.96
C GLY A 324 32.27 21.27 -15.53
N LYS A 325 31.53 22.31 -15.13
CA LYS A 325 31.59 22.86 -13.77
C LYS A 325 30.44 22.35 -12.91
N ILE A 326 30.71 22.21 -11.62
CA ILE A 326 29.72 21.89 -10.58
C ILE A 326 29.73 23.04 -9.58
N TYR A 327 28.54 23.50 -9.20
CA TYR A 327 28.34 24.53 -8.21
C TYR A 327 27.46 24.01 -7.08
N ALA A 328 27.76 24.45 -5.86
CA ALA A 328 27.00 24.12 -4.66
C ALA A 328 26.50 25.40 -3.97
N TYR A 329 25.19 25.50 -3.79
CA TYR A 329 24.56 26.48 -2.93
C TYR A 329 24.12 25.82 -1.63
N ARG A 330 24.64 26.33 -0.51
CA ARG A 330 24.35 25.86 0.85
C ARG A 330 23.97 27.07 1.70
N PRO A 331 22.74 27.14 2.24
CA PRO A 331 22.40 28.18 3.20
C PRO A 331 23.29 28.01 4.44
N VAL A 332 24.22 28.93 4.67
CA VAL A 332 25.10 28.90 5.85
C VAL A 332 24.50 29.79 6.94
N PHE A 333 23.95 29.17 7.98
CA PHE A 333 23.53 29.86 9.20
C PHE A 333 24.68 29.85 10.23
N GLU A 334 25.01 31.03 10.77
CA GLU A 334 26.04 31.22 11.78
C GLU A 334 25.60 30.81 13.18
N SER A 335 24.29 30.88 13.47
CA SER A 335 23.75 30.45 14.76
C SER A 335 22.32 29.93 14.64
N TYR A 336 21.91 29.15 15.63
CA TYR A 336 20.57 28.59 15.78
C TYR A 336 20.08 28.87 17.20
N HIS A 337 18.78 29.04 17.37
CA HIS A 337 18.14 29.19 18.68
C HIS A 337 16.78 28.48 18.68
N TRP A 338 16.55 27.57 19.62
CA TRP A 338 15.33 26.78 19.74
C TRP A 338 14.51 27.15 20.97
N GLU A 339 13.19 27.31 20.80
CA GLU A 339 12.24 27.60 21.87
C GLU A 339 10.98 26.70 21.77
N PRO A 340 10.53 26.03 22.85
CA PRO A 340 11.14 25.98 24.17
C PRO A 340 12.41 25.11 24.19
N SER A 341 13.39 25.41 25.04
CA SER A 341 14.57 24.55 25.21
C SER A 341 14.29 23.26 26.00
N THR A 342 13.10 23.13 26.58
CA THR A 342 12.72 21.98 27.43
C THR A 342 12.57 20.71 26.61
N GLY A 343 13.23 19.64 27.03
CA GLY A 343 13.26 18.37 26.32
C GLY A 343 14.27 18.33 25.17
N LEU A 344 14.99 19.42 24.85
CA LEU A 344 16.09 19.39 23.89
C LEU A 344 17.43 19.06 24.57
N ASN A 345 18.32 18.36 23.86
CA ASN A 345 19.69 18.13 24.34
C ASN A 345 20.59 19.38 24.25
N ALA A 346 20.25 20.32 23.35
CA ALA A 346 20.86 21.62 23.17
C ALA A 346 19.87 22.50 22.41
N ASP A 347 19.85 23.81 22.66
CA ASP A 347 18.93 24.76 22.04
C ASP A 347 19.61 25.72 21.05
N ASN A 348 20.89 25.47 20.74
CA ASN A 348 21.73 26.38 19.95
C ASN A 348 22.48 25.71 18.78
N ILE A 349 22.04 24.50 18.40
CA ILE A 349 22.64 23.72 17.31
C ILE A 349 21.62 23.49 16.20
N ALA A 350 22.11 23.20 14.99
CA ALA A 350 21.25 22.99 13.83
C ALA A 350 20.27 21.82 13.98
N ASN A 351 20.69 20.73 14.64
CA ASN A 351 19.92 19.49 14.76
C ASN A 351 19.93 19.00 16.23
N PRO A 352 19.10 19.58 17.11
CA PRO A 352 18.98 19.10 18.48
C PRO A 352 18.19 17.79 18.53
N VAL A 353 18.48 16.96 19.53
CA VAL A 353 17.69 15.78 19.87
C VAL A 353 16.58 16.21 20.83
N ALA A 354 15.33 15.97 20.44
CA ALA A 354 14.14 16.32 21.22
C ALA A 354 13.53 15.09 21.92
N SER A 355 13.27 15.25 23.22
CA SER A 355 12.64 14.27 24.13
C SER A 355 11.62 14.95 25.06
N PRO A 356 10.56 15.61 24.54
CA PRO A 356 9.54 16.24 25.37
C PRO A 356 8.59 15.22 26.03
N ASP A 357 8.08 15.54 27.22
CA ASP A 357 7.10 14.71 27.95
C ASP A 357 5.65 14.87 27.45
N LYS A 358 5.39 15.83 26.57
CA LYS A 358 4.09 16.15 25.97
C LYS A 358 4.30 16.58 24.52
N THR A 359 3.25 16.49 23.69
CA THR A 359 3.29 17.08 22.34
C THR A 359 3.74 18.53 22.43
N THR A 360 4.89 18.81 21.85
CA THR A 360 5.57 20.10 21.97
C THR A 360 5.94 20.58 20.57
N THR A 361 5.55 21.81 20.27
CA THR A 361 6.05 22.53 19.10
C THR A 361 7.30 23.28 19.50
N TYR A 362 8.41 22.98 18.85
CA TYR A 362 9.67 23.70 18.95
C TYR A 362 9.77 24.68 17.78
N GLU A 363 10.11 25.91 18.05
CA GLU A 363 10.42 26.93 17.07
C GLU A 363 11.94 27.13 17.03
N VAL A 364 12.53 27.17 15.85
CA VAL A 364 13.93 27.50 15.63
C VAL A 364 14.05 28.84 14.95
N THR A 365 15.01 29.63 15.37
CA THR A 365 15.47 30.84 14.69
C THR A 365 16.93 30.66 14.32
N ALA A 366 17.25 30.67 13.02
CA ALA A 366 18.59 30.60 12.48
C ALA A 366 19.05 31.99 12.00
N GLN A 367 20.30 32.36 12.26
CA GLN A 367 20.86 33.66 11.86
C GLN A 367 21.92 33.49 10.77
N LEU A 368 21.86 34.31 9.73
CA LEU A 368 22.86 34.42 8.66
C LEU A 368 24.01 35.36 9.07
N ALA A 369 25.12 35.27 8.35
CA ALA A 369 26.31 36.13 8.54
C ALA A 369 26.04 37.63 8.38
N ASN A 370 24.99 38.00 7.65
CA ASN A 370 24.56 39.39 7.49
C ASN A 370 23.66 39.88 8.65
N GLY A 371 23.46 39.06 9.69
CA GLY A 371 22.64 39.35 10.86
C GLY A 371 21.14 39.09 10.68
N SER A 372 20.68 38.74 9.46
CA SER A 372 19.28 38.40 9.19
C SER A 372 18.90 37.07 9.83
N THR A 373 17.66 36.94 10.29
CA THR A 373 17.16 35.72 10.94
C THR A 373 16.04 35.09 10.12
N CYS A 374 15.95 33.77 10.13
CA CYS A 374 14.85 32.99 9.59
C CYS A 374 14.36 32.03 10.66
N SER A 375 13.05 31.80 10.74
CA SER A 375 12.46 30.91 11.74
C SER A 375 11.61 29.83 11.09
N ASP A 376 11.54 28.67 11.74
CA ASP A 376 10.61 27.58 11.43
C ASP A 376 10.11 26.94 12.73
N SER A 377 9.10 26.10 12.65
CA SER A 377 8.65 25.29 13.76
C SER A 377 8.42 23.83 13.40
N VAL A 378 8.52 22.98 14.41
CA VAL A 378 8.37 21.54 14.30
C VAL A 378 7.61 21.01 15.50
N THR A 379 6.60 20.19 15.25
CA THR A 379 5.82 19.59 16.33
C THR A 379 6.29 18.16 16.57
N VAL A 380 6.93 17.94 17.71
CA VAL A 380 7.19 16.58 18.22
C VAL A 380 5.92 16.11 18.90
N MET A 381 5.15 15.28 18.18
CA MET A 381 3.93 14.69 18.70
C MET A 381 4.25 13.57 19.67
N ILE A 382 3.85 13.75 20.93
CA ILE A 382 3.75 12.65 21.89
C ILE A 382 2.32 12.15 21.79
N THR A 383 2.09 11.22 20.86
CA THR A 383 0.85 10.46 20.84
C THR A 383 0.91 9.44 21.98
N PRO A 384 -0.07 9.39 22.90
CA PRO A 384 -0.28 8.16 23.64
C PRO A 384 -0.49 7.07 22.60
N ASN A 385 0.34 6.02 22.61
CA ASN A 385 0.18 4.90 21.69
C ASN A 385 -1.23 4.32 21.87
N PHE A 386 -2.15 4.74 21.01
CA PHE A 386 -3.42 4.07 20.79
C PHE A 386 -3.12 2.89 19.88
N TYR A 387 -2.78 1.75 20.48
CA TYR A 387 -2.90 0.49 19.78
C TYR A 387 -4.35 0.03 19.93
N TRP A 388 -5.05 -0.11 18.82
CA TRP A 388 -6.29 -0.86 18.79
C TRP A 388 -5.97 -2.31 19.12
N PRO A 389 -6.73 -2.97 20.00
CA PRO A 389 -6.51 -4.37 20.27
C PRO A 389 -6.92 -5.19 19.05
N GLU A 390 -5.96 -5.82 18.40
CA GLU A 390 -6.21 -6.63 17.20
C GLU A 390 -6.53 -8.07 17.56
N LEU A 391 -7.67 -8.55 17.07
CA LEU A 391 -7.92 -9.97 16.94
C LEU A 391 -6.88 -10.57 16.01
N CYS A 392 -6.36 -11.75 16.34
CA CYS A 392 -5.36 -12.37 15.49
C CYS A 392 -6.03 -13.23 14.41
N ILE A 393 -6.77 -14.26 14.80
CA ILE A 393 -7.52 -15.14 13.89
C ILE A 393 -8.82 -15.57 14.56
N VAL A 394 -9.88 -15.71 13.77
CA VAL A 394 -11.03 -16.55 14.12
C VAL A 394 -11.07 -17.73 13.14
N THR A 395 -11.21 -18.95 13.63
CA THR A 395 -11.18 -20.17 12.81
C THR A 395 -12.19 -21.18 13.33
N VAL A 396 -12.54 -22.19 12.53
CA VAL A 396 -13.31 -23.33 13.03
C VAL A 396 -12.35 -24.35 13.63
N ASP A 397 -12.55 -24.68 14.91
CA ASP A 397 -11.75 -25.69 15.59
C ASP A 397 -12.14 -27.10 15.14
N SER A 398 -11.16 -27.89 14.70
CA SER A 398 -11.40 -29.23 14.15
C SER A 398 -11.85 -30.25 15.21
N ALA A 399 -11.58 -30.01 16.49
CA ALA A 399 -11.93 -30.95 17.56
C ALA A 399 -13.37 -30.75 18.05
N THR A 400 -13.81 -29.49 18.12
CA THR A 400 -15.11 -29.10 18.68
C THR A 400 -16.13 -28.69 17.62
N SER A 401 -15.70 -28.38 16.39
CA SER A 401 -16.53 -27.81 15.31
C SER A 401 -17.15 -26.45 15.64
N HIS A 402 -16.61 -25.75 16.62
CA HIS A 402 -17.01 -24.42 17.04
C HIS A 402 -15.96 -23.37 16.63
N ASN A 403 -16.36 -22.10 16.59
CA ASN A 403 -15.46 -20.98 16.35
C ASN A 403 -14.45 -20.84 17.49
N ARG A 404 -13.17 -20.78 17.12
CA ARG A 404 -12.01 -20.54 17.98
C ARG A 404 -11.44 -19.17 17.67
N ILE A 405 -11.37 -18.33 18.69
CA ILE A 405 -10.91 -16.95 18.63
C ILE A 405 -9.54 -16.89 19.28
N ILE A 406 -8.56 -16.29 18.61
CA ILE A 406 -7.19 -16.13 19.09
C ILE A 406 -6.81 -14.65 18.98
N TRP A 407 -6.24 -14.10 20.04
CA TRP A 407 -5.74 -12.71 20.06
C TRP A 407 -4.35 -12.62 20.67
N ASN A 408 -3.58 -11.67 20.15
CA ASN A 408 -2.26 -11.36 20.67
C ASN A 408 -2.36 -10.57 21.97
N LYS A 409 -1.26 -10.54 22.74
CA LYS A 409 -1.17 -9.69 23.92
C LYS A 409 -1.31 -8.21 23.50
N PRO A 410 -2.22 -7.44 24.12
CA PRO A 410 -2.31 -6.00 23.85
C PRO A 410 -0.98 -5.28 24.11
N LEU A 411 -0.57 -4.43 23.18
CA LEU A 411 0.66 -3.62 23.29
C LEU A 411 0.50 -2.38 24.19
N LEU A 412 -0.71 -2.18 24.72
CA LEU A 412 -1.04 -1.14 25.69
C LEU A 412 -0.42 -1.46 27.06
N ASN A 413 0.60 -0.69 27.47
CA ASN A 413 1.26 -0.83 28.78
C ASN A 413 0.31 -0.61 29.97
N THR A 414 -0.80 0.08 29.74
CA THR A 414 -1.86 0.38 30.71
C THR A 414 -3.05 -0.58 30.61
N ALA A 415 -3.04 -1.58 29.72
CA ALA A 415 -4.13 -2.53 29.59
C ALA A 415 -4.33 -3.32 30.89
N ASP A 416 -5.58 -3.38 31.33
CA ASP A 416 -6.00 -4.15 32.50
C ASP A 416 -6.70 -5.44 32.06
N SER A 417 -7.73 -5.31 31.22
CA SER A 417 -8.57 -6.42 30.78
C SER A 417 -8.85 -6.38 29.27
N VAL A 418 -8.98 -7.55 28.65
CA VAL A 418 -9.50 -7.75 27.28
C VAL A 418 -10.94 -8.27 27.39
N TYR A 419 -11.88 -7.65 26.70
CA TYR A 419 -13.24 -8.16 26.56
C TYR A 419 -13.40 -8.78 25.18
N LEU A 420 -13.91 -10.01 25.15
CA LEU A 420 -14.26 -10.69 23.91
C LEU A 420 -15.71 -10.38 23.56
N LEU A 421 -15.94 -9.98 22.32
CA LEU A 421 -17.23 -9.52 21.83
C LEU A 421 -17.70 -10.38 20.64
N LYS A 422 -19.02 -10.63 20.55
CA LYS A 422 -19.67 -11.32 19.43
C LYS A 422 -20.75 -10.44 18.81
N GLU A 423 -20.77 -10.34 17.50
CA GLU A 423 -21.80 -9.60 16.76
C GLU A 423 -23.15 -10.32 16.85
N GLY A 424 -24.20 -9.56 17.14
CA GLY A 424 -25.56 -10.05 17.22
C GLY A 424 -26.25 -10.13 15.86
N ASN A 425 -27.59 -10.07 15.87
CA ASN A 425 -28.41 -10.09 14.66
C ASN A 425 -28.48 -8.72 13.94
N VAL A 426 -27.88 -7.68 14.52
CA VAL A 426 -27.82 -6.33 13.95
C VAL A 426 -26.35 -6.02 13.68
N SER A 427 -26.04 -5.68 12.43
CA SER A 427 -24.67 -5.37 12.04
C SER A 427 -24.11 -4.20 12.84
N GLY A 428 -22.87 -4.33 13.30
CA GLY A 428 -22.16 -3.38 14.16
C GLY A 428 -22.54 -3.45 15.64
N GLN A 429 -23.51 -4.28 16.05
CA GLN A 429 -23.91 -4.42 17.45
C GLN A 429 -23.24 -5.64 18.08
N PHE A 430 -22.28 -5.38 18.96
CA PHE A 430 -21.49 -6.40 19.64
C PHE A 430 -21.97 -6.61 21.08
N THR A 431 -21.94 -7.86 21.52
CA THR A 431 -22.27 -8.27 22.90
C THR A 431 -21.07 -8.96 23.53
N ARG A 432 -20.84 -8.72 24.82
CA ARG A 432 -19.67 -9.26 25.54
C ARG A 432 -19.88 -10.73 25.89
N LEU A 433 -18.96 -11.58 25.43
CA LEU A 433 -18.87 -12.99 25.77
C LEU A 433 -18.08 -13.24 27.06
N GLY A 434 -17.03 -12.45 27.30
CA GLY A 434 -16.11 -12.73 28.40
C GLY A 434 -15.17 -11.59 28.78
N SER A 435 -14.33 -11.85 29.78
CA SER A 435 -13.31 -10.94 30.30
C SER A 435 -12.04 -11.72 30.59
N PHE A 436 -10.91 -11.25 30.06
CA PHE A 436 -9.63 -11.92 30.17
C PHE A 436 -8.54 -10.94 30.62
N PRO A 437 -7.52 -11.38 31.37
CA PRO A 437 -6.38 -10.53 31.72
C PRO A 437 -5.60 -10.09 30.47
N ALA A 438 -5.23 -8.81 30.37
CA ALA A 438 -4.44 -8.30 29.24
C ALA A 438 -2.94 -8.65 29.29
N SER A 439 -2.49 -9.41 30.30
CA SER A 439 -1.07 -9.68 30.55
C SER A 439 -0.44 -10.72 29.62
N LEU A 440 -1.26 -11.54 28.96
CA LEU A 440 -0.88 -12.65 28.07
C LEU A 440 -1.75 -12.64 26.80
N PRO A 441 -1.29 -13.24 25.69
CA PRO A 441 -2.19 -13.58 24.58
C PRO A 441 -3.29 -14.52 25.06
N GLY A 442 -4.40 -14.58 24.33
CA GLY A 442 -5.53 -15.41 24.74
C GLY A 442 -6.18 -16.17 23.59
N GLU A 443 -6.92 -17.19 23.99
CA GLU A 443 -7.62 -18.13 23.12
C GLU A 443 -8.96 -18.48 23.77
N TYR A 444 -10.02 -18.56 22.96
CA TYR A 444 -11.36 -18.91 23.41
C TYR A 444 -12.10 -19.73 22.35
N ILE A 445 -12.85 -20.75 22.78
CA ILE A 445 -13.77 -21.50 21.91
C ILE A 445 -15.20 -21.10 22.30
N ASP A 446 -15.95 -20.57 21.34
CA ASP A 446 -17.36 -20.21 21.51
C ASP A 446 -18.24 -21.46 21.32
N ASP A 447 -18.57 -22.14 22.42
CA ASP A 447 -19.38 -23.36 22.43
C ASP A 447 -20.85 -23.16 21.96
N GLN A 448 -21.29 -21.91 21.78
CA GLN A 448 -22.60 -21.58 21.23
C GLN A 448 -22.55 -21.23 19.74
N SER A 449 -21.37 -21.21 19.13
CA SER A 449 -21.23 -20.94 17.70
C SER A 449 -21.67 -22.12 16.84
N ASP A 450 -22.21 -21.85 15.66
CA ASP A 450 -22.55 -22.88 14.68
C ASP A 450 -22.05 -22.51 13.28
N PRO A 451 -20.79 -22.85 12.95
CA PRO A 451 -20.17 -22.54 11.67
C PRO A 451 -20.81 -23.27 10.49
N ILE A 452 -21.58 -24.35 10.75
CA ILE A 452 -22.29 -25.12 9.73
C ILE A 452 -23.50 -24.33 9.21
N ILE A 453 -24.06 -23.40 10.00
CA ILE A 453 -25.23 -22.62 9.60
C ILE A 453 -24.83 -21.26 9.02
N LYS A 454 -23.82 -20.59 9.60
CA LYS A 454 -23.42 -19.24 9.21
C LYS A 454 -21.99 -18.90 9.62
N SER A 455 -21.42 -17.90 8.95
CA SER A 455 -20.28 -17.14 9.49
C SER A 455 -20.73 -16.32 10.70
N GLU A 456 -19.83 -16.15 11.65
CA GLU A 456 -20.03 -15.27 12.81
C GLU A 456 -18.83 -14.36 13.01
N SER A 457 -19.12 -13.13 13.47
CA SER A 457 -18.15 -12.06 13.62
C SER A 457 -17.85 -11.78 15.09
N TYR A 458 -16.57 -11.59 15.39
CA TYR A 458 -16.05 -11.34 16.73
C TYR A 458 -15.17 -10.11 16.72
N ALA A 459 -15.10 -9.41 17.84
CA ALA A 459 -14.17 -8.30 18.08
C ALA A 459 -13.57 -8.43 19.48
N ILE A 460 -12.51 -7.69 19.76
CA ILE A 460 -12.04 -7.49 21.14
C ILE A 460 -12.05 -6.01 21.50
N SER A 461 -12.26 -5.74 22.78
CA SER A 461 -11.97 -4.43 23.36
C SER A 461 -10.99 -4.54 24.52
N VAL A 462 -10.22 -3.50 24.75
CA VAL A 462 -9.29 -3.41 25.88
C VAL A 462 -9.75 -2.32 26.82
N LEU A 463 -9.90 -2.68 28.08
CA LEU A 463 -10.08 -1.76 29.19
C LEU A 463 -8.71 -1.40 29.76
N ASP A 464 -8.40 -0.11 29.81
CA ASP A 464 -7.19 0.37 30.50
C ASP A 464 -7.42 0.56 32.01
N LYS A 465 -6.32 0.75 32.75
CA LYS A 465 -6.34 1.05 34.19
C LYS A 465 -7.09 2.35 34.55
N CYS A 466 -7.38 3.20 33.56
CA CYS A 466 -8.16 4.43 33.72
C CYS A 466 -9.66 4.21 33.45
N SER A 467 -10.09 2.96 33.25
CA SER A 467 -11.47 2.58 32.94
C SER A 467 -11.98 3.08 31.59
N GLN A 468 -11.08 3.37 30.65
CA GLN A 468 -11.43 3.67 29.26
C GLN A 468 -11.35 2.39 28.42
N GLU A 469 -12.36 2.19 27.58
CA GLU A 469 -12.48 1.03 26.69
C GLU A 469 -12.15 1.42 25.24
N TYR A 470 -11.40 0.55 24.56
CA TYR A 470 -11.00 0.70 23.16
C TYR A 470 -11.34 -0.59 22.41
N GLN A 471 -12.26 -0.54 21.46
CA GLN A 471 -12.65 -1.68 20.64
C GLN A 471 -11.82 -1.71 19.34
N GLY A 472 -11.28 -2.88 18.99
CA GLY A 472 -10.61 -3.12 17.72
C GLY A 472 -11.54 -3.63 16.62
N ASP A 473 -10.96 -3.87 15.45
CA ASP A 473 -11.68 -4.39 14.29
C ASP A 473 -12.18 -5.82 14.50
N SER A 474 -13.24 -6.17 13.76
CA SER A 474 -13.86 -7.49 13.85
C SER A 474 -13.32 -8.47 12.80
N HIS A 475 -13.19 -9.72 13.20
CA HIS A 475 -12.88 -10.84 12.32
C HIS A 475 -14.12 -11.74 12.17
N SER A 476 -14.33 -12.30 10.98
CA SER A 476 -15.46 -13.21 10.70
C SER A 476 -14.96 -14.51 10.10
N THR A 477 -15.54 -15.63 10.53
CA THR A 477 -15.21 -16.96 9.98
C THR A 477 -15.72 -17.14 8.56
N MET A 478 -15.27 -18.21 7.90
CA MET A 478 -15.82 -18.61 6.61
C MET A 478 -16.96 -19.61 6.80
N HIS A 479 -17.97 -19.52 5.93
CA HIS A 479 -19.01 -20.52 5.81
C HIS A 479 -19.03 -21.10 4.39
N LEU A 480 -18.71 -22.38 4.27
CA LEU A 480 -18.68 -23.17 3.05
C LEU A 480 -20.04 -23.84 2.80
N SER A 481 -20.56 -23.60 1.60
CA SER A 481 -21.73 -24.26 1.03
C SER A 481 -21.32 -25.02 -0.24
N ILE A 482 -21.95 -26.18 -0.48
CA ILE A 482 -21.71 -26.98 -1.67
C ILE A 482 -23.00 -27.38 -2.36
N ASN A 483 -22.98 -27.49 -3.69
CA ASN A 483 -24.10 -27.96 -4.49
C ASN A 483 -23.64 -28.83 -5.66
N GLN A 484 -24.46 -29.80 -6.04
CA GLN A 484 -24.15 -30.67 -7.16
C GLN A 484 -24.27 -29.90 -8.49
N GLY A 485 -23.24 -30.02 -9.34
CA GLY A 485 -23.22 -29.52 -10.71
C GLY A 485 -23.65 -30.58 -11.71
N VAL A 486 -23.23 -30.43 -12.97
CA VAL A 486 -23.52 -31.43 -14.02
C VAL A 486 -22.65 -32.68 -13.83
N GLY A 487 -23.28 -33.85 -13.88
CA GLY A 487 -22.60 -35.14 -13.75
C GLY A 487 -22.06 -35.39 -12.34
N THR A 488 -20.76 -35.63 -12.23
CA THR A 488 -20.03 -35.87 -10.97
C THR A 488 -19.44 -34.59 -10.35
N THR A 489 -19.74 -33.42 -10.94
CA THR A 489 -19.17 -32.14 -10.51
C THR A 489 -19.79 -31.66 -9.21
N TRP A 490 -18.98 -31.09 -8.32
CA TRP A 490 -19.44 -30.36 -7.14
C TRP A 490 -18.95 -28.91 -7.17
N ASN A 491 -19.87 -27.97 -6.96
CA ASN A 491 -19.56 -26.56 -6.83
C ASN A 491 -19.46 -26.21 -5.36
N LEU A 492 -18.40 -25.50 -4.99
CA LEU A 492 -18.08 -25.01 -3.66
C LEU A 492 -18.16 -23.49 -3.72
N ILE A 493 -18.86 -22.88 -2.77
CA ILE A 493 -18.94 -21.43 -2.60
C ILE A 493 -18.81 -21.15 -1.12
N TRP A 494 -17.95 -20.21 -0.73
CA TRP A 494 -17.77 -19.84 0.67
C TRP A 494 -17.87 -18.34 0.88
N GLN A 495 -18.28 -17.94 2.09
CA GLN A 495 -18.10 -16.57 2.53
C GLN A 495 -16.62 -16.30 2.76
N GLU A 496 -16.12 -15.18 2.24
CA GLU A 496 -14.73 -14.77 2.40
C GLU A 496 -14.39 -14.52 3.86
N TYR A 497 -13.15 -14.84 4.23
CA TYR A 497 -12.65 -14.46 5.54
C TYR A 497 -12.58 -12.93 5.63
N SER A 498 -13.15 -12.36 6.70
CA SER A 498 -13.09 -10.92 6.97
C SER A 498 -12.22 -10.68 8.19
N GLY A 499 -11.31 -9.71 8.12
CA GLY A 499 -10.46 -9.30 9.25
C GLY A 499 -8.99 -9.09 8.89
N THR A 500 -8.46 -9.86 7.94
CA THR A 500 -7.14 -9.64 7.35
C THR A 500 -7.11 -10.12 5.91
N LEU A 501 -6.04 -9.77 5.18
CA LEU A 501 -5.81 -10.19 3.81
C LEU A 501 -5.66 -11.73 3.73
N VAL A 502 -6.39 -12.33 2.79
CA VAL A 502 -6.22 -13.73 2.40
C VAL A 502 -5.31 -13.81 1.19
N TYR A 503 -4.20 -14.54 1.29
CA TYR A 503 -3.31 -14.77 0.15
C TYR A 503 -3.85 -15.87 -0.77
N THR A 504 -4.33 -16.96 -0.18
CA THR A 504 -4.70 -18.18 -0.91
C THR A 504 -5.76 -18.95 -0.14
N TYR A 505 -6.73 -19.52 -0.85
CA TYR A 505 -7.62 -20.52 -0.30
C TYR A 505 -7.18 -21.91 -0.77
N ASN A 506 -6.89 -22.80 0.17
CA ASN A 506 -6.62 -24.21 -0.07
C ASN A 506 -7.94 -24.99 0.03
N ILE A 507 -8.24 -25.78 -1.00
CA ILE A 507 -9.44 -26.62 -1.08
C ILE A 507 -9.06 -28.06 -0.77
N TYR A 508 -9.64 -28.60 0.29
CA TYR A 508 -9.45 -29.99 0.70
C TYR A 508 -10.69 -30.83 0.41
N ARG A 509 -10.47 -32.11 0.10
CA ARG A 509 -11.51 -33.10 -0.15
C ARG A 509 -11.18 -34.45 0.49
N GLY A 510 -12.19 -35.15 1.00
CA GLY A 510 -12.05 -36.54 1.46
C GLY A 510 -13.37 -37.31 1.44
N ILE A 511 -13.29 -38.62 1.70
CA ILE A 511 -14.46 -39.51 1.85
C ILE A 511 -14.93 -39.64 3.31
N ASN A 512 -14.21 -39.00 4.24
CA ASN A 512 -14.60 -38.83 5.64
C ASN A 512 -14.01 -37.52 6.16
N ALA A 513 -14.66 -36.91 7.16
CA ALA A 513 -14.28 -35.61 7.70
C ALA A 513 -12.89 -35.59 8.37
N GLY A 514 -12.38 -36.75 8.82
CA GLY A 514 -11.08 -36.85 9.50
C GLY A 514 -9.88 -37.05 8.58
N SER A 515 -10.09 -37.21 7.28
CA SER A 515 -9.04 -37.50 6.30
C SER A 515 -9.29 -36.75 5.00
N LEU A 516 -8.99 -35.45 5.03
CA LEU A 516 -9.10 -34.55 3.87
C LEU A 516 -7.72 -34.36 3.23
N GLN A 517 -7.68 -34.29 1.91
CA GLN A 517 -6.47 -34.07 1.11
C GLN A 517 -6.63 -32.81 0.27
N LEU A 518 -5.54 -32.05 0.12
CA LEU A 518 -5.50 -30.87 -0.74
C LEU A 518 -5.74 -31.27 -2.20
N ILE A 519 -6.74 -30.67 -2.85
CA ILE A 519 -7.05 -30.92 -4.27
C ILE A 519 -6.80 -29.73 -5.17
N ALA A 520 -6.80 -28.50 -4.63
CA ALA A 520 -6.54 -27.28 -5.37
C ALA A 520 -6.21 -26.11 -4.42
N SER A 521 -5.62 -25.06 -4.98
CA SER A 521 -5.45 -23.76 -4.33
C SER A 521 -5.87 -22.66 -5.29
N VAL A 522 -6.60 -21.65 -4.80
CA VAL A 522 -7.04 -20.49 -5.58
C VAL A 522 -6.58 -19.19 -4.93
N SER A 523 -6.51 -18.10 -5.69
CA SER A 523 -6.20 -16.77 -5.15
C SER A 523 -7.17 -16.39 -4.03
N GLY A 524 -6.70 -15.67 -3.01
CA GLY A 524 -7.55 -15.17 -1.92
C GLY A 524 -8.66 -14.19 -2.35
N SER A 525 -8.64 -13.73 -3.61
CA SER A 525 -9.74 -12.96 -4.24
C SER A 525 -10.86 -13.83 -4.84
N VAL A 526 -10.74 -15.16 -4.77
CA VAL A 526 -11.70 -16.12 -5.31
C VAL A 526 -12.42 -16.83 -4.17
N ASN A 527 -13.74 -16.89 -4.22
CA ASN A 527 -14.58 -17.48 -3.17
C ASN A 527 -15.45 -18.66 -3.65
N GLN A 528 -15.09 -19.23 -4.81
CA GLN A 528 -15.80 -20.35 -5.42
C GLN A 528 -14.84 -21.30 -6.17
N TYR A 529 -15.20 -22.58 -6.24
CA TYR A 529 -14.43 -23.62 -6.93
C TYR A 529 -15.34 -24.76 -7.42
N SER A 530 -15.02 -25.36 -8.56
CA SER A 530 -15.73 -26.53 -9.08
C SER A 530 -14.82 -27.76 -9.10
N ASP A 531 -15.14 -28.77 -8.28
CA ASP A 531 -14.48 -30.08 -8.33
C ASP A 531 -15.11 -30.94 -9.43
N LEU A 532 -14.38 -31.08 -10.54
CA LEU A 532 -14.81 -31.86 -11.70
C LEU A 532 -14.60 -33.38 -11.51
N ASN A 533 -13.82 -33.79 -10.51
CA ASN A 533 -13.33 -35.17 -10.35
C ASN A 533 -13.68 -35.74 -8.97
N ALA A 534 -14.84 -35.40 -8.42
CA ALA A 534 -15.27 -35.91 -7.13
C ALA A 534 -15.57 -37.43 -7.20
N PRO A 535 -15.14 -38.23 -6.21
CA PRO A 535 -15.43 -39.66 -6.18
C PRO A 535 -16.94 -39.92 -5.95
N PRO A 536 -17.45 -41.08 -6.39
CA PRO A 536 -18.82 -41.47 -6.08
C PRO A 536 -18.98 -41.76 -4.57
N GLY A 537 -20.15 -41.46 -4.01
CA GLY A 537 -20.45 -41.67 -2.59
C GLY A 537 -20.32 -40.40 -1.75
N ASP A 538 -20.02 -40.55 -0.46
CA ASP A 538 -19.89 -39.42 0.46
C ASP A 538 -18.61 -38.63 0.19
N VAL A 539 -18.75 -37.31 0.10
CA VAL A 539 -17.65 -36.38 -0.14
C VAL A 539 -17.74 -35.23 0.84
N TYR A 540 -16.60 -34.92 1.45
CA TYR A 540 -16.40 -33.86 2.43
C TYR A 540 -15.44 -32.82 1.86
N TYR A 541 -15.74 -31.54 2.06
CA TYR A 541 -14.91 -30.42 1.64
C TYR A 541 -14.61 -29.48 2.81
N LEU A 542 -13.43 -28.89 2.79
CA LEU A 542 -12.97 -27.87 3.74
C LEU A 542 -12.17 -26.81 2.99
N ILE A 543 -12.38 -25.55 3.34
CA ILE A 543 -11.57 -24.43 2.86
C ILE A 543 -10.65 -23.99 3.99
N GLU A 544 -9.37 -23.82 3.67
CA GLU A 544 -8.39 -23.17 4.53
C GLU A 544 -7.96 -21.85 3.89
N ALA A 545 -8.16 -20.74 4.59
CA ALA A 545 -7.66 -19.42 4.22
C ALA A 545 -6.25 -19.25 4.78
N ILE A 546 -5.29 -18.94 3.91
CA ILE A 546 -3.93 -18.59 4.29
C ILE A 546 -3.85 -17.07 4.46
N LEU A 547 -3.56 -16.61 5.67
CA LEU A 547 -3.76 -15.23 6.11
C LEU A 547 -2.45 -14.46 6.26
N ASP A 548 -2.55 -13.14 6.11
CA ASP A 548 -1.54 -12.17 6.55
C ASP A 548 -1.75 -11.82 8.03
N ALA A 549 -1.49 -12.78 8.92
CA ALA A 549 -1.59 -12.58 10.36
C ALA A 549 -0.37 -13.15 11.10
N ASP A 550 0.16 -12.39 12.06
CA ASP A 550 1.26 -12.81 12.93
C ASP A 550 0.69 -13.21 14.30
N CYS A 551 0.24 -14.46 14.43
CA CYS A 551 -0.23 -15.00 15.70
C CYS A 551 0.92 -15.66 16.45
N SER A 552 1.23 -15.09 17.62
CA SER A 552 2.47 -15.40 18.33
C SER A 552 2.57 -16.89 18.73
N GLY A 553 3.53 -17.62 18.13
CA GLY A 553 4.08 -18.84 18.74
C GLY A 553 4.73 -19.85 17.79
N SER A 554 4.28 -20.00 16.55
CA SER A 554 4.85 -20.96 15.59
C SER A 554 5.18 -20.27 14.28
N LYS A 555 6.34 -20.59 13.69
CA LYS A 555 6.79 -20.16 12.35
C LYS A 555 5.91 -20.73 11.19
N SER A 556 4.65 -21.02 11.47
CA SER A 556 3.66 -21.46 10.49
C SER A 556 2.79 -20.26 10.13
N GLN A 557 2.60 -20.05 8.84
CA GLN A 557 1.65 -19.05 8.33
C GLN A 557 0.28 -19.24 9.02
N ALA A 558 -0.30 -18.14 9.49
CA ALA A 558 -1.64 -18.12 10.06
C ALA A 558 -2.66 -18.68 9.05
N SER A 559 -3.48 -19.65 9.48
CA SER A 559 -4.59 -20.14 8.65
C SER A 559 -5.90 -20.25 9.42
N SER A 560 -7.00 -20.01 8.70
CA SER A 560 -8.37 -20.14 9.21
C SER A 560 -9.13 -21.18 8.40
N PHE A 561 -9.95 -22.00 9.06
CA PHE A 561 -10.71 -23.08 8.46
C PHE A 561 -12.19 -22.72 8.38
N SER A 562 -12.86 -23.13 7.30
CA SER A 562 -14.33 -23.12 7.19
C SER A 562 -14.96 -24.25 8.00
N ASN A 563 -16.29 -24.32 8.02
CA ASN A 563 -16.97 -25.58 8.34
C ASN A 563 -16.60 -26.68 7.32
N ILE A 564 -16.72 -27.94 7.75
CA ILE A 564 -16.66 -29.08 6.83
C ILE A 564 -18.03 -29.27 6.19
N ALA A 565 -18.12 -29.10 4.87
CA ALA A 565 -19.33 -29.33 4.11
C ALA A 565 -19.36 -30.76 3.56
N ARG A 566 -20.54 -31.39 3.50
CA ARG A 566 -20.71 -32.75 2.97
C ARG A 566 -21.89 -32.83 2.02
N ASN A 567 -21.79 -33.71 1.02
CA ASN A 567 -22.77 -33.84 -0.05
C ASN A 567 -24.09 -34.52 0.35
N GLN A 568 -24.14 -35.18 1.51
CA GLN A 568 -25.38 -35.64 2.12
C GLN A 568 -25.79 -34.67 3.22
N ALA A 569 -26.92 -33.98 3.08
CA ALA A 569 -27.36 -32.97 4.06
C ALA A 569 -27.23 -33.49 5.51
N SER A 570 -26.56 -32.74 6.38
CA SER A 570 -26.77 -32.93 7.82
C SER A 570 -28.13 -32.33 8.17
N PRO A 571 -28.97 -32.97 9.00
CA PRO A 571 -30.37 -32.57 9.18
C PRO A 571 -30.58 -31.21 9.87
N HIS A 572 -29.56 -30.39 10.06
CA HIS A 572 -29.64 -29.17 10.85
C HIS A 572 -29.99 -27.97 9.96
N GLY A 573 -31.27 -27.89 9.59
CA GLY A 573 -31.87 -26.69 9.05
C GLY A 573 -32.67 -25.96 10.12
N ILE A 574 -32.24 -24.74 10.45
CA ILE A 574 -32.96 -23.63 11.10
C ILE A 574 -34.19 -24.03 11.94
N ALA A 575 -34.01 -23.96 13.27
CA ALA A 575 -34.97 -24.21 14.34
C ALA A 575 -35.44 -25.67 14.49
N ASP A 576 -34.48 -26.58 14.70
CA ASP A 576 -34.78 -27.85 15.37
C ASP A 576 -34.76 -27.63 16.89
N ASP A 577 -35.85 -27.06 17.40
CA ASP A 577 -36.23 -27.29 18.78
C ASP A 577 -36.50 -28.79 18.92
N ASN A 578 -35.54 -29.50 19.52
CA ASN A 578 -35.68 -30.81 20.14
C ASN A 578 -36.41 -31.92 19.34
N LEU A 579 -35.63 -32.96 19.04
CA LEU A 579 -35.98 -34.40 19.01
C LEU A 579 -35.93 -35.09 17.65
N ALA A 580 -35.10 -36.15 17.62
CA ALA A 580 -34.86 -37.13 16.57
C ALA A 580 -36.06 -38.04 16.22
N VAL A 581 -37.30 -37.60 16.43
CA VAL A 581 -38.49 -38.49 16.41
C VAL A 581 -39.14 -38.59 15.03
N PHE A 582 -39.05 -37.53 14.20
CA PHE A 582 -39.64 -37.51 12.86
C PHE A 582 -38.64 -37.00 11.81
N SER A 583 -38.43 -37.80 10.77
CA SER A 583 -37.74 -37.38 9.55
C SER A 583 -38.69 -37.40 8.35
N ILE A 584 -38.44 -36.52 7.37
CA ILE A 584 -39.20 -36.44 6.13
C ILE A 584 -38.39 -37.16 5.04
N GLY A 585 -38.88 -38.30 4.58
CA GLY A 585 -38.42 -38.98 3.37
C GLY A 585 -38.85 -38.21 2.11
N ASN A 586 -37.93 -38.09 1.16
CA ASN A 586 -38.04 -37.30 -0.07
C ASN A 586 -38.28 -35.81 0.21
N ASN A 587 -37.23 -35.08 0.59
CA ASN A 587 -37.26 -33.63 0.73
C ASN A 587 -35.95 -33.05 0.18
N PRO A 588 -35.95 -32.38 -0.99
CA PRO A 588 -37.11 -31.85 -1.72
C PRO A 588 -38.04 -32.92 -2.32
N VAL A 589 -39.33 -32.59 -2.46
CA VAL A 589 -40.42 -33.48 -2.92
C VAL A 589 -41.06 -32.95 -4.20
N ASN A 590 -41.46 -33.84 -5.12
CA ASN A 590 -42.27 -33.45 -6.28
C ASN A 590 -43.76 -33.67 -6.03
N GLU A 591 -44.12 -34.92 -5.66
CA GLU A 591 -45.52 -35.34 -5.58
C GLU A 591 -45.90 -35.83 -4.18
N VAL A 592 -45.05 -36.65 -3.56
CA VAL A 592 -45.37 -37.35 -2.32
C VAL A 592 -44.20 -37.32 -1.35
N PHE A 593 -44.45 -36.96 -0.10
CA PHE A 593 -43.46 -37.08 0.99
C PHE A 593 -43.86 -38.18 1.97
N THR A 594 -42.88 -38.76 2.65
CA THR A 594 -43.12 -39.81 3.65
C THR A 594 -42.59 -39.37 5.01
N LEU A 595 -43.35 -39.57 6.08
CA LEU A 595 -42.86 -39.43 7.44
C LEU A 595 -42.23 -40.74 7.91
N GLN A 596 -41.01 -40.67 8.40
CA GLN A 596 -40.36 -41.77 9.10
C GLN A 596 -40.32 -41.41 10.59
N THR A 597 -40.73 -42.37 11.42
CA THR A 597 -40.79 -42.23 12.88
C THR A 597 -40.33 -43.52 13.53
N ASP A 598 -39.75 -43.40 14.72
CA ASP A 598 -39.53 -44.53 15.60
C ASP A 598 -40.89 -45.08 16.04
N LYS A 599 -41.03 -46.41 16.14
CA LYS A 599 -42.29 -47.15 16.31
C LYS A 599 -43.10 -46.83 17.59
N SER A 600 -42.69 -45.86 18.40
CA SER A 600 -43.29 -45.49 19.69
C SER A 600 -44.20 -44.26 19.67
N CYS A 601 -44.30 -43.51 18.56
CA CYS A 601 -45.08 -42.28 18.50
C CYS A 601 -46.34 -42.38 17.61
N GLU A 602 -47.52 -42.27 18.20
CA GLU A 602 -48.80 -42.20 17.46
C GLU A 602 -49.11 -40.76 17.02
N ILE A 603 -49.15 -40.53 15.71
CA ILE A 603 -49.51 -39.23 15.12
C ILE A 603 -51.01 -39.01 15.21
N ARG A 604 -51.40 -37.85 15.76
CA ARG A 604 -52.80 -37.40 15.82
C ARG A 604 -53.16 -36.59 14.58
N LYS A 605 -52.24 -35.77 14.06
CA LYS A 605 -52.52 -34.86 12.95
C LYS A 605 -51.24 -34.42 12.25
N VAL A 606 -51.29 -34.27 10.94
CA VAL A 606 -50.24 -33.64 10.13
C VAL A 606 -50.87 -32.47 9.37
N SER A 607 -50.24 -31.29 9.41
CA SER A 607 -50.71 -30.09 8.72
C SER A 607 -49.61 -29.53 7.83
N LEU A 608 -49.88 -29.41 6.54
CA LEU A 608 -49.03 -28.67 5.61
C LEU A 608 -49.46 -27.20 5.63
N MET A 609 -48.51 -26.29 5.83
CA MET A 609 -48.76 -24.86 5.98
C MET A 609 -47.84 -24.07 5.06
N SER A 610 -48.33 -22.93 4.57
CA SER A 610 -47.46 -21.92 3.95
C SER A 610 -46.49 -21.34 4.97
N VAL A 611 -45.43 -20.68 4.50
CA VAL A 611 -44.50 -19.92 5.36
C VAL A 611 -45.19 -18.83 6.21
N ASN A 612 -46.38 -18.37 5.80
CA ASN A 612 -47.20 -17.43 6.58
C ASN A 612 -48.16 -18.13 7.56
N CYS A 613 -47.87 -19.38 7.93
CA CYS A 613 -48.65 -20.22 8.85
C CYS A 613 -50.12 -20.50 8.45
N LYS A 614 -50.50 -20.22 7.20
CA LYS A 614 -51.81 -20.62 6.67
C LYS A 614 -51.81 -22.12 6.34
N ILE A 615 -52.75 -22.87 6.89
CA ILE A 615 -52.93 -24.30 6.60
C ILE A 615 -53.38 -24.47 5.14
N ILE A 616 -52.66 -25.32 4.41
CA ILE A 616 -52.88 -25.67 3.00
C ILE A 616 -53.55 -27.03 2.90
N SER A 617 -53.08 -28.00 3.68
CA SER A 617 -53.62 -29.36 3.71
C SER A 617 -53.46 -29.96 5.09
N GLU A 618 -54.34 -30.89 5.43
CA GLU A 618 -54.41 -31.44 6.78
C GLU A 618 -54.87 -32.90 6.76
N TRP A 619 -54.20 -33.73 7.54
CA TRP A 619 -54.46 -35.15 7.68
C TRP A 619 -54.63 -35.51 9.15
N GLY A 620 -55.86 -35.83 9.56
CA GLY A 620 -56.18 -36.27 10.93
C GLY A 620 -56.07 -37.78 11.08
N ASN A 621 -55.42 -38.24 12.16
CA ASN A 621 -55.13 -39.65 12.48
C ASN A 621 -54.70 -40.47 11.25
N PRO A 622 -53.63 -40.06 10.54
CA PRO A 622 -53.23 -40.74 9.32
C PRO A 622 -52.78 -42.18 9.64
N GLY A 623 -53.44 -43.17 9.04
CA GLY A 623 -53.07 -44.59 9.16
C GLY A 623 -51.84 -44.96 8.32
N GLU A 624 -51.53 -44.14 7.32
CA GLU A 624 -50.34 -44.26 6.47
C GLU A 624 -49.46 -43.02 6.64
N LEU A 625 -48.15 -43.18 6.54
CA LEU A 625 -47.18 -42.10 6.73
C LEU A 625 -46.74 -41.48 5.40
N THR A 626 -47.49 -41.67 4.33
CA THR A 626 -47.18 -41.17 2.99
C THR A 626 -48.27 -40.19 2.57
N PHE A 627 -47.86 -38.99 2.16
CA PHE A 627 -48.76 -37.85 1.96
C PHE A 627 -48.59 -37.25 0.58
N ASP A 628 -49.68 -37.23 -0.19
CA ASP A 628 -49.74 -36.65 -1.52
C ASP A 628 -49.94 -35.13 -1.45
N ILE A 629 -49.03 -34.41 -2.09
CA ILE A 629 -49.05 -32.96 -2.25
C ILE A 629 -48.94 -32.55 -3.71
N SER A 630 -49.19 -33.45 -4.67
CA SER A 630 -49.12 -33.21 -6.13
C SER A 630 -49.85 -31.92 -6.55
N SER A 631 -51.00 -31.65 -5.94
CA SER A 631 -51.83 -30.45 -6.18
C SER A 631 -51.31 -29.14 -5.59
N VAL A 632 -50.30 -29.19 -4.71
CA VAL A 632 -49.68 -28.01 -4.08
C VAL A 632 -48.66 -27.40 -5.06
N PRO A 633 -48.59 -26.07 -5.26
CA PRO A 633 -47.58 -25.45 -6.12
C PRO A 633 -46.15 -25.65 -5.60
N SER A 634 -45.15 -25.57 -6.49
CA SER A 634 -43.73 -25.52 -6.09
C SER A 634 -43.48 -24.38 -5.11
N GLY A 635 -42.70 -24.63 -4.07
CA GLY A 635 -42.46 -23.65 -3.01
C GLY A 635 -41.99 -24.25 -1.69
N ILE A 636 -41.75 -23.38 -0.71
CA ILE A 636 -41.36 -23.77 0.65
C ILE A 636 -42.61 -23.81 1.54
N TYR A 637 -42.73 -24.90 2.29
CA TYR A 637 -43.83 -25.15 3.20
C TYR A 637 -43.31 -25.55 4.59
N LEU A 638 -44.18 -25.38 5.58
CA LEU A 638 -43.98 -25.81 6.95
C LEU A 638 -44.91 -26.99 7.23
N LEU A 639 -44.36 -28.10 7.69
CA LEU A 639 -45.08 -29.29 8.09
C LEU A 639 -45.19 -29.33 9.62
N LYS A 640 -46.40 -29.25 10.14
CA LYS A 640 -46.70 -29.41 11.55
C LYS A 640 -47.19 -30.83 11.84
N ILE A 641 -46.60 -31.50 12.83
CA ILE A 641 -46.96 -32.87 13.23
C ILE A 641 -47.41 -32.83 14.69
N ASP A 642 -48.68 -33.09 14.97
CA ASP A 642 -49.22 -33.21 16.32
C ASP A 642 -49.33 -34.68 16.72
N THR A 643 -48.79 -35.05 17.88
CA THR A 643 -48.87 -36.40 18.43
C THR A 643 -50.08 -36.55 19.37
N LYS A 644 -50.51 -37.80 19.64
CA LYS A 644 -51.55 -38.05 20.64
C LYS A 644 -51.13 -37.69 22.07
N GLY A 645 -49.82 -37.53 22.32
CA GLY A 645 -49.26 -37.02 23.57
C GLY A 645 -49.32 -35.50 23.74
N ASN A 646 -50.04 -34.78 22.87
CA ASN A 646 -50.14 -33.30 22.84
C ASN A 646 -48.80 -32.57 22.62
N GLN A 647 -47.84 -33.20 21.96
CA GLN A 647 -46.64 -32.53 21.47
C GLN A 647 -46.81 -32.17 20.00
N SER A 648 -46.25 -31.03 19.59
CA SER A 648 -46.26 -30.55 18.21
C SER A 648 -44.83 -30.36 17.71
N PHE A 649 -44.54 -30.89 16.53
CA PHE A 649 -43.25 -30.76 15.85
C PHE A 649 -43.42 -29.98 14.55
N MET A 650 -42.38 -29.25 14.16
CA MET A 650 -42.37 -28.43 12.94
C MET A 650 -41.17 -28.83 12.07
N ARG A 651 -41.39 -28.97 10.76
CA ARG A 651 -40.36 -29.31 9.78
C ARG A 651 -40.53 -28.52 8.49
N LYS A 652 -39.44 -28.16 7.83
CA LYS A 652 -39.48 -27.54 6.50
C LYS A 652 -39.68 -28.60 5.42
N LEU A 653 -40.58 -28.35 4.49
CA LEU A 653 -40.80 -29.18 3.29
C LEU A 653 -40.61 -28.32 2.05
N VAL A 654 -39.74 -28.74 1.14
CA VAL A 654 -39.46 -28.04 -0.12
C VAL A 654 -40.12 -28.82 -1.25
N LYS A 655 -41.10 -28.20 -1.93
CA LYS A 655 -41.69 -28.77 -3.15
C LYS A 655 -41.03 -28.15 -4.38
N LEU A 656 -40.46 -29.00 -5.25
CA LEU A 656 -39.88 -28.59 -6.52
C LEU A 656 -40.95 -28.36 -7.58
#